data_AF-A0A7C0U9K8-F1
#
_entry.id   AF-A0A7C0U9K8-F1
#
_cell.length_a   1.000
_cell.length_b   1.000
_cell.length_c   1.000
_cell.angle_alpha   90.00
_cell.angle_beta   90.00
_cell.angle_gamma   90.00
#
_symmetry.space_group_name_H-M   'P 1'
#
loop_
_entity.id
_entity.type
_entity.pdbx_description
1 polymer ?
#
loop_
_entity_poly.entity_id
_entity_poly.type
_entity_poly.pdbx_seq_one_letter_code
_entity_poly.pdbx_strand_id
1 'polypeptide(L)'
;ILFKKLEEKSPKKAELIERVYEKFKDKIEDITNLFSDFTDHSIRHCESVVKILEELVIGEDLLEKSNWKRVKGKWRLYLKDNAYLTEDEITLLFLAILLHDIGMSPKIDDNLKKLLNKAESGEIEKEEIEEIKKIVRETHHIRSKEFIEKNDDLKELMKIDATFRVDIDTYIKALADIVEGHRIDPCDLFSKFKKVYDVRVPLLAFLLEIADDMDIGPHRVDRFISEDWIWLYLGRENIKHVLANMNVETFYREGDRVEYEVSIKDFEKYSFILELVYKWWGKIEDRISKFGLVGMFCEKEDIIAWRYVLPSKVEFKVRAEGIDADWSKKFEVDRCVFADLLSSRVYEDRWEYAFRELITNCFDAIKMRAYEDESFDNPKVEIDVKFKGDWVEIVIEDNGIGMNLRDIEDYLLKVGRSFYRELREEQSEKAKAVSPIGYYGIGFLSSFMLLRNDNGEFEGSIEVESKKKGYDAVKVLILNPNLPVVKFKSDKDEVGTVIKIKCRNREIKEFFECILKFVTLCKANGVDICVFPFFGSGTTLSEIIGIINSVFEVGDKKLGIPIIVKIGDVEIWNDCIKPELFIDGEMLKSIKVKYESGNYQLEIWKNSKFMRIELFELYKNLFRDYYVLVPIDQLSELFKIAEEVY
;
A
#
# COMPACT_ATOMS: atom_id res chain seq x y z
N ILE A 1 19.78 30.99 8.24
CA ILE A 1 20.45 31.56 7.03
C ILE A 1 19.44 32.08 5.99
N LEU A 2 18.47 31.26 5.58
CA LEU A 2 17.43 31.59 4.59
C LEU A 2 16.66 32.86 4.96
N PHE A 3 16.28 33.02 6.24
CA PHE A 3 15.58 34.22 6.70
C PHE A 3 16.36 35.50 6.41
N LYS A 4 17.65 35.55 6.78
CA LYS A 4 18.55 36.69 6.48
C LYS A 4 18.67 36.95 4.98
N LYS A 5 18.84 35.89 4.18
CA LYS A 5 18.90 36.00 2.71
C LYS A 5 17.59 36.53 2.11
N LEU A 6 16.44 36.16 2.69
CA LEU A 6 15.14 36.69 2.29
C LEU A 6 15.01 38.16 2.67
N GLU A 7 15.36 38.53 3.90
CA GLU A 7 15.32 39.91 4.40
C GLU A 7 16.13 40.86 3.50
N GLU A 8 17.31 40.44 3.05
CA GLU A 8 18.16 41.21 2.12
C GLU A 8 17.49 41.52 0.77
N LYS A 9 16.59 40.66 0.26
CA LYS A 9 15.99 40.80 -1.07
C LYS A 9 14.51 41.15 -1.06
N SER A 10 13.82 40.83 0.03
CA SER A 10 12.38 40.95 0.22
C SER A 10 12.08 41.26 1.70
N PRO A 11 12.52 42.42 2.22
CA PRO A 11 12.40 42.74 3.65
C PRO A 11 10.95 42.74 4.16
N LYS A 12 10.00 43.18 3.33
CA LYS A 12 8.56 43.14 3.68
C LYS A 12 8.02 41.72 3.89
N LYS A 13 8.52 40.76 3.11
CA LYS A 13 8.14 39.35 3.29
C LYS A 13 8.76 38.74 4.54
N ALA A 14 9.97 39.17 4.92
CA ALA A 14 10.57 38.80 6.20
C ALA A 14 9.76 39.40 7.37
N GLU A 15 9.39 40.68 7.29
CA GLU A 15 8.52 41.35 8.25
C GLU A 15 7.16 40.64 8.40
N LEU A 16 6.58 40.14 7.31
CA LEU A 16 5.36 39.34 7.37
C LEU A 16 5.53 38.08 8.22
N ILE A 17 6.63 37.34 8.06
CA ILE A 17 6.90 36.14 8.84
C ILE A 17 6.96 36.50 10.34
N GLU A 18 7.66 37.58 10.69
CA GLU A 18 7.75 38.07 12.08
C GLU A 18 6.37 38.48 12.63
N ARG A 19 5.55 39.17 11.83
CA ARG A 19 4.19 39.56 12.24
C ARG A 19 3.28 38.36 12.46
N VAL A 20 3.37 37.34 11.61
CA VAL A 20 2.61 36.09 11.77
C VAL A 20 3.11 35.35 13.02
N TYR A 21 4.42 35.24 13.20
CA TYR A 21 5.03 34.68 14.39
C TYR A 21 4.49 35.36 15.67
N GLU A 22 4.60 36.69 15.77
CA GLU A 22 4.13 37.45 16.93
C GLU A 22 2.62 37.31 17.18
N LYS A 23 1.81 37.19 16.13
CA LYS A 23 0.35 37.05 16.25
C LYS A 23 -0.08 35.66 16.73
N PHE A 24 0.65 34.60 16.35
CA PHE A 24 0.25 33.22 16.60
C PHE A 24 1.12 32.47 17.61
N LYS A 25 2.23 33.06 18.08
CA LYS A 25 3.12 32.46 19.10
C LYS A 25 2.37 31.89 20.30
N ASP A 26 1.41 32.64 20.85
CA ASP A 26 0.65 32.20 22.03
C ASP A 26 -0.27 31.01 21.74
N LYS A 27 -0.68 30.80 20.48
CA LYS A 27 -1.47 29.64 20.06
C LYS A 27 -0.57 28.43 19.84
N ILE A 28 0.62 28.63 19.29
CA ILE A 28 1.62 27.58 19.07
C ILE A 28 2.13 27.05 20.42
N GLU A 29 2.51 27.94 21.34
CA GLU A 29 2.94 27.56 22.69
C GLU A 29 1.89 26.74 23.46
N ASP A 30 0.61 27.04 23.23
CA ASP A 30 -0.52 26.36 23.88
C ASP A 30 -0.67 24.88 23.47
N ILE A 31 -0.05 24.46 22.36
CA ILE A 31 -0.02 23.04 21.96
C ILE A 31 0.58 22.19 23.07
N THR A 32 1.59 22.72 23.78
CA THR A 32 2.26 22.01 24.87
C THR A 32 1.37 21.75 26.09
N ASN A 33 0.24 22.46 26.23
CA ASN A 33 -0.69 22.22 27.35
C ASN A 33 -1.42 20.89 27.21
N LEU A 34 -1.72 20.46 25.98
CA LEU A 34 -2.43 19.20 25.72
C LEU A 34 -1.52 18.11 25.13
N PHE A 35 -0.47 18.48 24.40
CA PHE A 35 0.38 17.55 23.66
C PHE A 35 1.83 17.46 24.19
N SER A 36 2.06 17.72 25.48
CA SER A 36 3.39 17.61 26.13
C SER A 36 3.86 16.18 26.40
N ASP A 37 3.42 15.20 25.61
CA ASP A 37 3.53 13.80 26.02
C ASP A 37 4.89 13.15 25.78
N PHE A 38 5.67 13.57 24.78
CA PHE A 38 7.01 12.98 24.55
C PHE A 38 7.94 13.79 23.66
N THR A 39 7.45 14.81 22.96
CA THR A 39 8.25 15.73 22.15
C THR A 39 7.72 17.14 22.29
N ASP A 40 8.59 18.12 22.11
CA ASP A 40 8.23 19.54 22.10
C ASP A 40 7.39 19.87 20.86
N HIS A 41 6.35 20.68 21.01
CA HIS A 41 5.56 21.23 19.90
C HIS A 41 5.42 22.75 20.02
N SER A 42 6.29 23.36 20.82
CA SER A 42 6.38 24.80 21.02
C SER A 42 7.04 25.52 19.84
N ILE A 43 7.26 26.83 19.99
CA ILE A 43 8.05 27.62 19.05
C ILE A 43 9.46 27.06 18.88
N ARG A 44 10.05 26.48 19.93
CA ARG A 44 11.39 25.89 19.85
C ARG A 44 11.46 24.75 18.83
N HIS A 45 10.37 24.00 18.69
CA HIS A 45 10.28 22.98 17.64
C HIS A 45 10.27 23.64 16.26
N CYS A 46 9.48 24.70 16.04
CA CYS A 46 9.49 25.44 14.76
C CYS A 46 10.89 25.97 14.43
N GLU A 47 11.61 26.53 15.41
CA GLU A 47 12.99 26.99 15.26
C GLU A 47 13.94 25.83 14.93
N SER A 48 13.77 24.68 15.59
CA SER A 48 14.54 23.47 15.33
C SER A 48 14.31 22.94 13.92
N VAL A 49 13.07 22.88 13.45
CA VAL A 49 12.74 22.46 12.07
C VAL A 49 13.41 23.38 11.04
N VAL A 50 13.45 24.69 11.27
CA VAL A 50 14.22 25.62 10.42
C VAL A 50 15.70 25.27 10.45
N LYS A 51 16.27 25.02 11.62
CA LYS A 51 17.68 24.65 11.78
C LYS A 51 18.01 23.35 11.04
N ILE A 52 17.20 22.30 11.22
CA ILE A 52 17.35 21.00 10.55
C ILE A 52 17.19 21.14 9.03
N LEU A 53 16.22 21.93 8.57
CA LEU A 53 16.06 22.24 7.15
C LEU A 53 17.35 22.86 6.57
N GLU A 54 17.95 23.81 7.28
CA GLU A 54 19.14 24.53 6.82
C GLU A 54 20.41 23.68 6.92
N GLU A 55 20.65 23.01 8.04
CA GLU A 55 21.88 22.26 8.34
C GLU A 55 21.88 20.86 7.69
N LEU A 56 20.77 20.13 7.77
CA LEU A 56 20.71 18.72 7.39
C LEU A 56 20.00 18.47 6.06
N VAL A 57 18.87 19.13 5.80
CA VAL A 57 18.07 18.85 4.58
C VAL A 57 18.68 19.53 3.36
N ILE A 58 18.95 20.84 3.45
CA ILE A 58 19.58 21.62 2.37
C ILE A 58 21.10 21.59 2.49
N GLY A 59 21.63 21.75 3.69
CA GLY A 59 23.08 21.86 3.95
C GLY A 59 23.55 23.31 4.01
N GLU A 60 24.17 23.66 5.14
CA GLU A 60 24.65 25.01 5.44
C GLU A 60 25.60 25.53 4.34
N ASP A 61 26.54 24.67 3.94
CA ASP A 61 27.47 24.88 2.83
C ASP A 61 26.81 25.33 1.51
N LEU A 62 25.68 24.69 1.14
CA LEU A 62 24.95 25.02 -0.08
C LEU A 62 24.19 26.34 0.08
N LEU A 63 23.64 26.60 1.27
CA LEU A 63 22.99 27.86 1.57
C LEU A 63 23.98 29.02 1.57
N GLU A 64 25.17 28.88 2.13
CA GLU A 64 26.19 29.93 2.11
C GLU A 64 26.61 30.27 0.67
N LYS A 65 26.89 29.24 -0.14
CA LYS A 65 27.30 29.36 -1.56
C LYS A 65 26.16 29.75 -2.51
N SER A 66 24.92 29.77 -2.02
CA SER A 66 23.73 30.08 -2.84
C SER A 66 23.72 31.53 -3.32
N ASN A 67 23.17 31.74 -4.51
CA ASN A 67 23.17 33.04 -5.18
C ASN A 67 21.77 33.44 -5.68
N TRP A 68 21.41 34.70 -5.45
CA TRP A 68 20.17 35.29 -5.95
C TRP A 68 20.28 35.65 -7.43
N LYS A 69 19.30 35.21 -8.24
CA LYS A 69 19.12 35.62 -9.63
C LYS A 69 17.70 36.09 -9.86
N ARG A 70 17.52 37.11 -10.69
CA ARG A 70 16.20 37.64 -11.04
C ARG A 70 15.71 36.97 -12.31
N VAL A 71 14.60 36.24 -12.23
CA VAL A 71 14.01 35.51 -13.36
C VAL A 71 12.53 35.85 -13.46
N LYS A 72 12.09 36.35 -14.63
CA LYS A 72 10.71 36.82 -14.86
C LYS A 72 10.23 37.80 -13.77
N GLY A 73 11.14 38.66 -13.31
CA GLY A 73 10.87 39.68 -12.31
C GLY A 73 10.78 39.20 -10.86
N LYS A 74 10.94 37.90 -10.57
CA LYS A 74 10.98 37.33 -9.20
C LYS A 74 12.41 36.96 -8.82
N TRP A 75 12.77 37.09 -7.55
CA TRP A 75 14.05 36.60 -7.04
C TRP A 75 14.00 35.08 -6.84
N ARG A 76 15.05 34.40 -7.29
CA ARG A 76 15.31 32.96 -7.12
C ARG A 76 16.67 32.76 -6.47
N LEU A 77 16.69 32.09 -5.33
CA LEU A 77 17.89 31.68 -4.63
C LEU A 77 18.32 30.32 -5.17
N TYR A 78 19.36 30.30 -6.01
CA TYR A 78 19.89 29.06 -6.57
C TYR A 78 20.84 28.40 -5.57
N LEU A 79 20.55 27.16 -5.19
CA LEU A 79 21.29 26.37 -4.21
C LEU A 79 22.40 25.56 -4.89
N LYS A 80 22.02 24.81 -5.94
CA LYS A 80 22.92 23.97 -6.74
C LYS A 80 22.27 23.68 -8.08
N ASP A 81 23.04 23.77 -9.18
CA ASP A 81 22.55 23.57 -10.55
C ASP A 81 21.25 24.35 -10.82
N ASN A 82 20.16 23.65 -11.16
CA ASN A 82 18.83 24.21 -11.38
C ASN A 82 17.91 24.15 -10.14
N ALA A 83 18.41 23.72 -8.97
CA ALA A 83 17.65 23.74 -7.73
C ALA A 83 17.64 25.15 -7.15
N TYR A 84 16.45 25.70 -6.95
CA TYR A 84 16.27 27.03 -6.39
C TYR A 84 15.02 27.10 -5.53
N LEU A 85 14.96 28.10 -4.65
CA LEU A 85 13.74 28.58 -3.99
C LEU A 85 13.45 30.02 -4.42
N THR A 86 12.19 30.33 -4.72
CA THR A 86 11.77 31.73 -4.91
C THR A 86 11.62 32.45 -3.58
N GLU A 87 11.63 33.79 -3.59
CA GLU A 87 11.25 34.59 -2.41
C GLU A 87 9.86 34.20 -1.84
N ASP A 88 8.87 33.92 -2.70
CA ASP A 88 7.52 33.47 -2.28
C ASP A 88 7.59 32.08 -1.60
N GLU A 89 8.37 31.17 -2.17
CA GLU A 89 8.53 29.81 -1.65
C GLU A 89 9.26 29.80 -0.30
N ILE A 90 10.29 30.64 -0.12
CA ILE A 90 10.95 30.78 1.18
C ILE A 90 9.95 31.33 2.21
N THR A 91 9.21 32.38 1.87
CA THR A 91 8.19 32.94 2.77
C THR A 91 7.13 31.91 3.17
N LEU A 92 6.56 31.20 2.20
CA LEU A 92 5.57 30.17 2.47
C LEU A 92 6.13 28.99 3.26
N LEU A 93 7.40 28.63 3.07
CA LEU A 93 8.04 27.57 3.83
C LEU A 93 8.18 27.96 5.32
N PHE A 94 8.61 29.19 5.61
CA PHE A 94 8.65 29.68 7.01
C PHE A 94 7.26 29.75 7.64
N LEU A 95 6.26 30.28 6.90
CA LEU A 95 4.89 30.34 7.40
C LEU A 95 4.30 28.93 7.62
N ALA A 96 4.62 27.98 6.74
CA ALA A 96 4.20 26.60 6.87
C ALA A 96 4.83 25.95 8.10
N ILE A 97 6.15 26.13 8.33
CA ILE A 97 6.83 25.65 9.54
C ILE A 97 6.16 26.21 10.81
N LEU A 98 5.81 27.50 10.83
CA LEU A 98 5.14 28.10 12.00
C LEU A 98 3.73 27.55 12.26
N LEU A 99 3.02 27.13 11.20
CA LEU A 99 1.59 26.81 11.27
C LEU A 99 1.28 25.33 11.06
N HIS A 100 2.26 24.46 10.78
CA HIS A 100 1.98 23.07 10.43
C HIS A 100 1.30 22.29 11.56
N ASP A 101 1.73 22.56 12.81
CA ASP A 101 1.21 21.94 14.03
C ASP A 101 0.08 22.73 14.69
N ILE A 102 -0.31 23.90 14.17
CA ILE A 102 -1.32 24.77 14.81
C ILE A 102 -2.67 24.07 15.00
N GLY A 103 -2.98 23.09 14.13
CA GLY A 103 -4.11 22.19 14.21
C GLY A 103 -4.25 21.50 15.57
N MET A 104 -3.16 21.30 16.30
CA MET A 104 -3.14 20.69 17.64
C MET A 104 -3.41 21.69 18.77
N SER A 105 -3.48 22.99 18.49
CA SER A 105 -3.63 24.00 19.54
C SER A 105 -5.04 24.00 20.16
N PRO A 106 -5.17 23.87 21.49
CA PRO A 106 -6.47 24.01 22.16
C PRO A 106 -7.10 25.39 21.97
N LYS A 107 -6.30 26.44 21.75
CA LYS A 107 -6.79 27.81 21.50
C LYS A 107 -7.51 28.00 20.17
N ILE A 108 -7.43 27.07 19.23
CA ILE A 108 -8.12 27.17 17.93
C ILE A 108 -9.36 26.30 17.83
N ASP A 109 -9.62 25.44 18.82
CA ASP A 109 -10.71 24.47 18.82
C ASP A 109 -11.38 24.40 20.19
N ASP A 110 -12.62 24.89 20.27
CA ASP A 110 -13.41 24.89 21.51
C ASP A 110 -13.64 23.49 22.08
N ASN A 111 -13.65 22.44 21.26
CA ASN A 111 -13.76 21.07 21.75
C ASN A 111 -12.47 20.64 22.44
N LEU A 112 -11.30 20.93 21.86
CA LEU A 112 -10.01 20.68 22.51
C LEU A 112 -9.86 21.48 23.80
N LYS A 113 -10.34 22.74 23.81
CA LYS A 113 -10.32 23.57 25.02
C LYS A 113 -11.22 22.99 26.12
N LYS A 114 -12.41 22.50 25.77
CA LYS A 114 -13.29 21.80 26.73
C LYS A 114 -12.65 20.51 27.24
N LEU A 115 -11.99 19.77 26.36
CA LEU A 115 -11.26 18.55 26.73
C LEU A 115 -10.11 18.85 27.68
N LEU A 116 -9.32 19.90 27.42
CA LEU A 116 -8.27 20.36 28.33
C LEU A 116 -8.84 20.68 29.72
N ASN A 117 -9.91 21.47 29.78
CA ASN A 117 -10.56 21.83 31.05
C ASN A 117 -11.09 20.58 31.81
N LYS A 118 -11.66 19.60 31.09
CA LYS A 118 -12.16 18.35 31.68
C LYS A 118 -11.05 17.41 32.12
N ALA A 119 -9.94 17.40 31.39
CA ALA A 119 -8.73 16.66 31.76
C ALA A 119 -8.13 17.24 33.04
N GLU A 120 -8.06 18.57 33.15
CA GLU A 120 -7.60 19.29 34.36
C GLU A 120 -8.53 19.06 35.57
N SER A 121 -9.84 18.93 35.35
CA SER A 121 -10.81 18.65 36.43
C SER A 121 -10.91 17.17 36.82
N GLY A 122 -10.24 16.26 36.10
CA GLY A 122 -10.29 14.82 36.34
C GLY A 122 -11.62 14.16 35.96
N GLU A 123 -12.42 14.79 35.09
CA GLU A 123 -13.73 14.31 34.65
C GLU A 123 -13.67 13.25 33.54
N ILE A 124 -12.50 13.07 32.92
CA ILE A 124 -12.28 12.14 31.81
C ILE A 124 -11.20 11.14 32.19
N GLU A 125 -11.43 9.87 31.87
CA GLU A 125 -10.46 8.79 32.08
C GLU A 125 -9.21 9.00 31.19
N LYS A 126 -8.04 8.61 31.71
CA LYS A 126 -6.75 8.82 31.03
C LYS A 126 -6.71 8.17 29.63
N GLU A 127 -7.38 7.04 29.46
CA GLU A 127 -7.44 6.29 28.19
C GLU A 127 -8.21 7.06 27.11
N GLU A 128 -9.32 7.70 27.46
CA GLU A 128 -10.13 8.50 26.54
C GLU A 128 -9.39 9.76 26.07
N ILE A 129 -8.61 10.38 26.96
CA ILE A 129 -7.74 11.51 26.60
C ILE A 129 -6.69 11.10 25.55
N GLU A 130 -6.04 9.94 25.73
CA GLU A 130 -5.01 9.46 24.80
C GLU A 130 -5.59 9.09 23.43
N GLU A 131 -6.79 8.52 23.38
CA GLU A 131 -7.49 8.22 22.12
C GLU A 131 -7.79 9.52 21.34
N ILE A 132 -8.25 10.56 22.02
CA ILE A 132 -8.52 11.86 21.40
C ILE A 132 -7.23 12.51 20.90
N LYS A 133 -6.16 12.51 21.71
CA LYS A 133 -4.87 13.05 21.27
C LYS A 133 -4.36 12.32 20.03
N LYS A 134 -4.54 11.00 19.96
CA LYS A 134 -4.20 10.21 18.77
C LYS A 134 -4.96 10.69 17.53
N ILE A 135 -6.29 10.85 17.61
CA ILE A 135 -7.12 11.36 16.50
C ILE A 135 -6.68 12.75 16.06
N VAL A 136 -6.37 13.64 17.01
CA VAL A 136 -5.90 15.00 16.70
C VAL A 136 -4.55 14.97 16.01
N ARG A 137 -3.60 14.15 16.47
CA ARG A 137 -2.31 13.94 15.79
C ARG A 137 -2.49 13.36 14.39
N GLU A 138 -3.44 12.47 14.17
CA GLU A 138 -3.70 11.92 12.83
C GLU A 138 -4.32 12.97 11.89
N THR A 139 -5.08 13.93 12.42
CA THR A 139 -5.83 14.93 11.62
C THR A 139 -5.26 16.35 11.68
N HIS A 140 -4.16 16.60 12.40
CA HIS A 140 -3.64 17.95 12.65
C HIS A 140 -3.37 18.73 11.35
N HIS A 141 -2.79 18.10 10.35
CA HIS A 141 -2.51 18.71 9.05
C HIS A 141 -3.78 19.24 8.35
N ILE A 142 -4.90 18.51 8.43
CA ILE A 142 -6.22 18.94 7.92
C ILE A 142 -6.76 20.10 8.75
N ARG A 143 -6.64 20.01 10.08
CA ARG A 143 -7.09 21.06 11.01
C ARG A 143 -6.30 22.35 10.82
N SER A 144 -4.99 22.26 10.62
CA SER A 144 -4.10 23.39 10.33
C SER A 144 -4.46 24.05 8.99
N LYS A 145 -4.77 23.26 7.96
CA LYS A 145 -5.30 23.76 6.69
C LYS A 145 -6.58 24.57 6.91
N GLU A 146 -7.56 24.00 7.61
CA GLU A 146 -8.83 24.68 7.88
C GLU A 146 -8.63 25.99 8.64
N PHE A 147 -7.72 25.99 9.62
CA PHE A 147 -7.34 27.18 10.35
C PHE A 147 -6.80 28.26 9.39
N ILE A 148 -5.83 27.91 8.55
CA ILE A 148 -5.21 28.85 7.59
C ILE A 148 -6.25 29.44 6.64
N GLU A 149 -7.17 28.62 6.11
CA GLU A 149 -8.19 29.06 5.16
C GLU A 149 -9.28 29.95 5.80
N LYS A 150 -9.60 29.74 7.08
CA LYS A 150 -10.70 30.44 7.77
C LYS A 150 -10.23 31.63 8.61
N ASN A 151 -8.94 31.75 8.93
CA ASN A 151 -8.46 32.77 9.87
C ASN A 151 -8.39 34.18 9.26
N ASP A 152 -9.27 35.08 9.72
CA ASP A 152 -9.33 36.46 9.22
C ASP A 152 -8.12 37.31 9.62
N ASP A 153 -7.55 37.09 10.82
CA ASP A 153 -6.34 37.81 11.25
C ASP A 153 -5.17 37.51 10.30
N LEU A 154 -4.98 36.24 9.91
CA LEU A 154 -3.94 35.83 8.98
C LEU A 154 -4.15 36.49 7.61
N LYS A 155 -5.39 36.48 7.11
CA LYS A 155 -5.75 37.16 5.86
C LYS A 155 -5.50 38.67 5.94
N GLU A 156 -5.77 39.31 7.07
CA GLU A 156 -5.51 40.73 7.29
C GLU A 156 -4.02 41.05 7.32
N LEU A 157 -3.22 40.25 8.03
CA LEU A 157 -1.76 40.38 8.04
C LEU A 157 -1.19 40.30 6.61
N MET A 158 -1.69 39.35 5.80
CA MET A 158 -1.28 39.19 4.40
C MET A 158 -1.81 40.31 3.48
N LYS A 159 -2.99 40.89 3.76
CA LYS A 159 -3.54 42.02 2.99
C LYS A 159 -2.70 43.29 3.11
N ILE A 160 -2.12 43.53 4.28
CA ILE A 160 -1.35 44.74 4.58
C ILE A 160 -0.05 44.79 3.75
N ASP A 161 0.42 43.66 3.24
CA ASP A 161 1.62 43.60 2.40
C ASP A 161 1.27 43.67 0.90
N ALA A 162 1.38 44.87 0.32
CA ALA A 162 1.19 45.11 -1.11
C ALA A 162 2.29 44.50 -2.02
N THR A 163 3.20 43.66 -1.48
CA THR A 163 4.23 42.98 -2.28
C THR A 163 3.77 41.73 -3.00
N PHE A 164 2.61 41.18 -2.62
CA PHE A 164 2.04 40.04 -3.33
C PHE A 164 1.63 40.45 -4.73
N ARG A 165 2.22 39.81 -5.74
CA ARG A 165 1.81 39.94 -7.15
C ARG A 165 0.57 39.08 -7.48
N VAL A 166 -0.04 38.50 -6.45
CA VAL A 166 -1.11 37.49 -6.46
C VAL A 166 -2.25 38.01 -5.61
N ASP A 167 -3.47 37.54 -5.89
CA ASP A 167 -4.53 37.62 -4.90
C ASP A 167 -4.16 36.81 -3.64
N ILE A 168 -4.54 37.34 -2.48
CA ILE A 168 -4.23 36.76 -1.16
C ILE A 168 -4.85 35.37 -1.01
N ASP A 169 -6.03 35.14 -1.59
CA ASP A 169 -6.73 33.86 -1.46
C ASP A 169 -5.92 32.72 -2.10
N THR A 170 -5.27 32.98 -3.24
CA THR A 170 -4.35 32.02 -3.86
C THR A 170 -3.10 31.77 -3.01
N TYR A 171 -2.58 32.78 -2.31
CA TYR A 171 -1.41 32.64 -1.44
C TYR A 171 -1.75 31.86 -0.15
N ILE A 172 -2.91 32.15 0.45
CA ILE A 172 -3.48 31.40 1.57
C ILE A 172 -3.71 29.94 1.17
N LYS A 173 -4.28 29.70 -0.01
CA LYS A 173 -4.49 28.35 -0.52
C LYS A 173 -3.17 27.60 -0.68
N ALA A 174 -2.14 28.24 -1.24
CA ALA A 174 -0.82 27.61 -1.36
C ALA A 174 -0.25 27.23 0.01
N LEU A 175 -0.35 28.11 1.02
CA LEU A 175 0.07 27.82 2.39
C LEU A 175 -0.71 26.66 3.01
N ALA A 176 -2.04 26.66 2.85
CA ALA A 176 -2.93 25.63 3.35
C ALA A 176 -2.63 24.26 2.72
N ASP A 177 -2.42 24.22 1.41
CA ASP A 177 -2.07 23.00 0.68
C ASP A 177 -0.67 22.46 1.08
N ILE A 178 0.29 23.34 1.39
CA ILE A 178 1.63 22.93 1.89
C ILE A 178 1.48 22.23 3.25
N VAL A 179 0.72 22.83 4.16
CA VAL A 179 0.49 22.31 5.50
C VAL A 179 -0.38 21.04 5.48
N GLU A 180 -1.36 20.92 4.58
CA GLU A 180 -2.07 19.65 4.41
C GLU A 180 -1.13 18.57 3.86
N GLY A 181 -0.27 18.93 2.90
CA GLY A 181 0.59 18.01 2.16
C GLY A 181 1.73 17.39 2.96
N HIS A 182 2.18 18.01 4.07
CA HIS A 182 3.40 17.57 4.77
C HIS A 182 3.30 16.21 5.49
N ARG A 183 2.11 15.58 5.54
CA ARG A 183 1.93 14.20 6.05
C ARG A 183 1.52 13.22 4.96
N ILE A 184 1.49 13.64 3.70
CA ILE A 184 1.08 12.83 2.56
C ILE A 184 2.31 12.17 1.94
N ASP A 185 2.18 10.88 1.59
CA ASP A 185 3.27 10.14 0.95
C ASP A 185 3.81 10.87 -0.29
N PRO A 186 5.15 10.92 -0.53
CA PRO A 186 5.71 11.69 -1.64
C PRO A 186 5.11 11.36 -3.01
N CYS A 187 4.74 10.10 -3.28
CA CYS A 187 4.09 9.75 -4.54
C CYS A 187 2.67 10.35 -4.67
N ASP A 188 1.90 10.35 -3.59
CA ASP A 188 0.58 10.98 -3.54
C ASP A 188 0.68 12.52 -3.54
N LEU A 189 1.64 13.07 -2.81
CA LEU A 189 1.83 14.50 -2.62
C LEU A 189 2.00 15.19 -3.98
N PHE A 190 2.84 14.62 -4.84
CA PHE A 190 3.13 15.14 -6.17
C PHE A 190 2.08 14.81 -7.22
N SER A 191 1.18 13.85 -6.96
CA SER A 191 0.04 13.57 -7.84
C SER A 191 -1.20 14.40 -7.46
N LYS A 192 -1.48 14.53 -6.16
CA LYS A 192 -2.61 15.29 -5.59
C LYS A 192 -2.41 16.79 -5.75
N PHE A 193 -1.23 17.32 -5.39
CA PHE A 193 -0.98 18.76 -5.41
C PHE A 193 -0.18 19.18 -6.63
N LYS A 194 -0.51 20.37 -7.14
CA LYS A 194 0.16 21.00 -8.28
C LYS A 194 0.76 22.34 -7.88
N LYS A 195 1.46 22.96 -8.82
CA LYS A 195 1.98 24.32 -8.65
C LYS A 195 0.81 25.30 -8.49
N VAL A 196 0.86 26.17 -7.48
CA VAL A 196 -0.12 27.23 -7.23
C VAL A 196 0.56 28.57 -7.39
N TYR A 197 0.15 29.39 -8.37
CA TYR A 197 0.78 30.69 -8.69
C TYR A 197 2.31 30.67 -8.59
N ASP A 198 2.96 29.81 -9.37
CA ASP A 198 4.41 29.63 -9.33
C ASP A 198 5.06 29.05 -8.07
N VAL A 199 4.31 28.75 -7.01
CA VAL A 199 4.80 28.05 -5.81
C VAL A 199 4.70 26.55 -6.04
N ARG A 200 5.80 25.83 -5.84
CA ARG A 200 5.83 24.36 -5.89
C ARG A 200 5.36 23.79 -4.55
N VAL A 201 4.05 23.78 -4.35
CA VAL A 201 3.40 23.23 -3.15
C VAL A 201 3.93 21.84 -2.76
N PRO A 202 3.98 20.84 -3.68
CA PRO A 202 4.51 19.51 -3.32
C PRO A 202 5.95 19.52 -2.82
N LEU A 203 6.80 20.39 -3.38
CA LEU A 203 8.20 20.51 -2.96
C LEU A 203 8.28 21.08 -1.54
N LEU A 204 7.55 22.15 -1.24
CA LEU A 204 7.60 22.78 0.08
C LEU A 204 7.00 21.90 1.17
N ALA A 205 5.91 21.20 0.88
CA ALA A 205 5.32 20.21 1.78
C ALA A 205 6.31 19.09 2.11
N PHE A 206 7.03 18.59 1.10
CA PHE A 206 8.05 17.57 1.30
C PHE A 206 9.27 18.08 2.09
N LEU A 207 9.73 19.30 1.82
CA LEU A 207 10.84 19.90 2.58
C LEU A 207 10.47 20.10 4.05
N LEU A 208 9.23 20.52 4.32
CA LEU A 208 8.69 20.59 5.67
C LEU A 208 8.62 19.20 6.33
N GLU A 209 8.06 18.20 5.64
CA GLU A 209 7.95 16.83 6.15
C GLU A 209 9.32 16.25 6.52
N ILE A 210 10.29 16.33 5.61
CA ILE A 210 11.63 15.78 5.86
C ILE A 210 12.35 16.54 6.97
N ALA A 211 12.22 17.87 7.03
CA ALA A 211 12.83 18.64 8.11
C ALA A 211 12.23 18.30 9.47
N ASP A 212 10.91 18.11 9.56
CA ASP A 212 10.23 17.65 10.77
C ASP A 212 10.62 16.22 11.16
N ASP A 213 10.64 15.29 10.20
CA ASP A 213 11.00 13.89 10.44
C ASP A 213 12.47 13.72 10.87
N MET A 214 13.35 14.61 10.41
CA MET A 214 14.77 14.66 10.77
C MET A 214 15.04 15.43 12.07
N ASP A 215 14.03 16.08 12.66
CA ASP A 215 14.14 16.83 13.91
C ASP A 215 14.18 15.87 15.11
N ILE A 216 15.34 15.21 15.28
CA ILE A 216 15.60 14.17 16.27
C ILE A 216 16.78 14.59 17.15
N GLY A 217 16.60 14.55 18.47
CA GLY A 217 17.67 14.82 19.42
C GLY A 217 17.19 15.34 20.77
N PRO A 218 18.12 15.62 21.71
CA PRO A 218 17.79 16.03 23.07
C PRO A 218 16.93 17.30 23.12
N HIS A 219 17.13 18.23 22.19
CA HIS A 219 16.36 19.47 22.07
C HIS A 219 14.85 19.24 21.88
N ARG A 220 14.44 18.09 21.32
CA ARG A 220 13.01 17.70 21.22
C ARG A 220 12.40 17.35 22.55
N VAL A 221 13.22 17.05 23.56
CA VAL A 221 12.81 16.48 24.84
C VAL A 221 13.40 17.23 26.04
N ASP A 222 13.99 18.40 25.82
CA ASP A 222 14.64 19.24 26.84
C ASP A 222 13.78 19.43 28.09
N ARG A 223 12.47 19.60 27.92
CA ARG A 223 11.52 19.77 29.03
C ARG A 223 11.52 18.59 30.00
N PHE A 224 11.61 17.36 29.49
CA PHE A 224 11.68 16.14 30.31
C PHE A 224 13.02 15.99 31.01
N ILE A 225 14.08 16.58 30.47
CA ILE A 225 15.40 16.64 31.11
C ILE A 225 15.37 17.61 32.28
N SER A 226 14.64 18.73 32.15
CA SER A 226 14.58 19.78 33.18
C SER A 226 13.56 19.53 34.29
N GLU A 227 12.52 18.72 34.06
CA GLU A 227 11.38 18.56 34.96
C GLU A 227 11.09 17.07 35.27
N ASP A 228 11.79 16.52 36.28
CA ASP A 228 11.70 15.10 36.68
C ASP A 228 10.27 14.61 37.00
N TRP A 229 9.39 15.48 37.45
CA TRP A 229 8.02 15.12 37.83
C TRP A 229 7.14 14.71 36.63
N ILE A 230 7.46 15.18 35.42
CA ILE A 230 6.68 14.90 34.20
C ILE A 230 6.72 13.40 33.85
N TRP A 231 7.82 12.72 34.15
CA TRP A 231 8.01 11.29 33.88
C TRP A 231 6.95 10.40 34.53
N LEU A 232 6.36 10.82 35.65
CA LEU A 232 5.31 10.08 36.36
C LEU A 232 3.99 10.01 35.56
N TYR A 233 3.80 10.90 34.59
CA TYR A 233 2.58 11.01 33.81
C TYR A 233 2.68 10.34 32.44
N LEU A 234 3.89 9.98 32.00
CA LEU A 234 4.15 9.40 30.68
C LEU A 234 3.74 7.93 30.59
N GLY A 235 3.10 7.57 29.47
CA GLY A 235 2.90 6.19 29.08
C GLY A 235 4.23 5.49 28.75
N ARG A 236 4.26 4.15 28.85
CA ARG A 236 5.48 3.36 28.57
C ARG A 236 6.05 3.63 27.18
N GLU A 237 5.21 3.83 26.17
CA GLU A 237 5.65 4.07 24.80
C GLU A 237 6.29 5.47 24.65
N ASN A 238 5.67 6.49 25.23
CA ASN A 238 6.18 7.87 25.26
C ASN A 238 7.57 7.95 25.92
N ILE A 239 7.77 7.20 27.02
CA ILE A 239 9.08 7.09 27.69
C ILE A 239 10.16 6.57 26.73
N LYS A 240 9.83 5.61 25.86
CA LYS A 240 10.80 5.10 24.89
C LYS A 240 11.24 6.18 23.90
N HIS A 241 10.30 6.98 23.40
CA HIS A 241 10.58 8.10 22.50
C HIS A 241 11.44 9.18 23.17
N VAL A 242 11.17 9.50 24.44
CA VAL A 242 11.99 10.45 25.22
C VAL A 242 13.42 9.93 25.35
N LEU A 243 13.59 8.69 25.81
CA LEU A 243 14.91 8.08 25.99
C LEU A 243 15.69 7.95 24.68
N ALA A 244 15.02 7.61 23.57
CA ALA A 244 15.67 7.52 22.27
C ALA A 244 16.20 8.88 21.79
N ASN A 245 15.45 9.97 21.97
CA ASN A 245 15.91 11.33 21.65
C ASN A 245 17.06 11.80 22.56
N MET A 246 16.99 11.51 23.86
CA MET A 246 18.06 11.85 24.82
C MET A 246 19.40 11.16 24.49
N ASN A 247 19.36 10.01 23.82
CA ASN A 247 20.53 9.22 23.50
C ASN A 247 21.20 9.60 22.18
N VAL A 248 20.66 10.57 21.43
CA VAL A 248 21.36 11.17 20.29
C VAL A 248 22.40 12.16 20.81
N GLU A 249 23.68 11.87 20.60
CA GLU A 249 24.80 12.70 21.07
C GLU A 249 25.06 13.87 20.12
N THR A 250 25.14 13.58 18.83
CA THR A 250 25.42 14.56 17.79
C THR A 250 24.69 14.19 16.50
N PHE A 251 24.48 15.19 15.65
CA PHE A 251 24.03 15.00 14.29
C PHE A 251 24.67 16.07 13.41
N TYR A 252 25.05 15.71 12.20
CA TYR A 252 25.69 16.63 11.28
C TYR A 252 25.51 16.18 9.83
N ARG A 253 25.77 17.10 8.91
CA ARG A 253 25.82 16.83 7.48
C ARG A 253 27.24 17.02 6.96
N GLU A 254 27.75 16.03 6.24
CA GLU A 254 29.00 16.12 5.48
C GLU A 254 28.73 15.84 4.00
N GLY A 255 28.80 16.88 3.17
CA GLY A 255 28.49 16.77 1.74
C GLY A 255 27.04 16.41 1.48
N ASP A 256 26.80 15.20 0.96
CA ASP A 256 25.47 14.65 0.69
C ASP A 256 25.03 13.59 1.72
N ARG A 257 25.80 13.39 2.79
CA ARG A 257 25.48 12.43 3.85
C ARG A 257 25.11 13.14 5.14
N VAL A 258 24.09 12.63 5.82
CA VAL A 258 23.71 13.05 7.17
C VAL A 258 23.97 11.90 8.12
N GLU A 259 24.55 12.20 9.27
CA GLU A 259 24.92 11.22 10.27
C GLU A 259 24.38 11.64 11.64
N TYR A 260 23.73 10.70 12.32
CA TYR A 260 23.31 10.79 13.71
C TYR A 260 24.17 9.83 14.54
N GLU A 261 24.83 10.33 15.59
CA GLU A 261 25.52 9.49 16.57
C GLU A 261 24.59 9.22 17.75
N VAL A 262 24.35 7.94 18.04
CA VAL A 262 23.47 7.49 19.13
C VAL A 262 24.27 6.65 20.11
N SER A 263 24.14 6.92 21.40
CA SER A 263 24.90 6.25 22.45
C SER A 263 23.98 5.59 23.47
N ILE A 264 24.16 4.28 23.69
CA ILE A 264 23.37 3.47 24.61
C ILE A 264 24.26 2.98 25.75
N LYS A 265 24.15 3.61 26.92
CA LYS A 265 24.97 3.29 28.10
C LYS A 265 24.65 1.92 28.72
N ASP A 266 23.37 1.55 28.74
CA ASP A 266 22.90 0.28 29.29
C ASP A 266 22.05 -0.43 28.23
N PHE A 267 22.70 -1.28 27.44
CA PHE A 267 22.07 -1.93 26.31
C PHE A 267 20.98 -2.94 26.71
N GLU A 268 21.18 -3.69 27.79
CA GLU A 268 20.19 -4.66 28.26
C GLU A 268 18.88 -3.97 28.60
N LYS A 269 18.97 -2.82 29.25
CA LYS A 269 17.80 -2.03 29.64
C LYS A 269 17.19 -1.22 28.50
N TYR A 270 18.00 -0.71 27.58
CA TYR A 270 17.57 0.27 26.58
C TYR A 270 17.70 -0.20 25.12
N SER A 271 17.80 -1.50 24.88
CA SER A 271 17.87 -2.09 23.52
C SER A 271 16.71 -1.68 22.61
N PHE A 272 15.54 -1.36 23.15
CA PHE A 272 14.39 -0.84 22.37
C PHE A 272 14.69 0.48 21.64
N ILE A 273 15.70 1.24 22.06
CA ILE A 273 16.14 2.47 21.37
C ILE A 273 16.57 2.14 19.94
N LEU A 274 17.20 0.98 19.72
CA LEU A 274 17.56 0.52 18.37
C LEU A 274 16.33 0.42 17.49
N GLU A 275 15.27 -0.23 17.97
CA GLU A 275 14.04 -0.42 17.18
C GLU A 275 13.44 0.92 16.73
N LEU A 276 13.38 1.90 17.63
CA LEU A 276 12.89 3.24 17.33
C LEU A 276 13.80 3.99 16.35
N VAL A 277 15.12 3.95 16.58
CA VAL A 277 16.12 4.57 15.69
C VAL A 277 16.02 3.99 14.28
N TYR A 278 15.94 2.66 14.14
CA TYR A 278 15.78 2.01 12.85
C TYR A 278 14.43 2.31 12.20
N LYS A 279 13.37 2.48 12.98
CA LYS A 279 12.05 2.91 12.48
C LYS A 279 12.11 4.34 11.92
N TRP A 280 12.74 5.27 12.62
CA TRP A 280 12.95 6.65 12.15
C TRP A 280 13.82 6.68 10.90
N TRP A 281 14.95 5.96 10.94
CA TRP A 281 15.86 5.82 9.80
C TRP A 281 15.11 5.30 8.56
N GLY A 282 14.40 4.18 8.69
CA GLY A 282 13.64 3.59 7.59
C GLY A 282 12.58 4.54 7.01
N LYS A 283 11.89 5.32 7.87
CA LYS A 283 10.92 6.33 7.43
C LYS A 283 11.59 7.42 6.59
N ILE A 284 12.68 8.01 7.09
CA ILE A 284 13.39 9.10 6.41
C ILE A 284 13.95 8.63 5.06
N GLU A 285 14.60 7.47 5.03
CA GLU A 285 15.14 6.90 3.79
C GLU A 285 14.06 6.57 2.76
N ASP A 286 12.94 5.99 3.18
CA ASP A 286 11.79 5.70 2.30
C ASP A 286 11.25 6.99 1.68
N ARG A 287 11.07 8.05 2.48
CA ARG A 287 10.57 9.34 2.01
C ARG A 287 11.51 10.00 0.99
N ILE A 288 12.81 10.06 1.29
CA ILE A 288 13.83 10.62 0.36
C ILE A 288 13.90 9.80 -0.92
N SER A 289 13.88 8.47 -0.81
CA SER A 289 13.93 7.56 -1.96
C SER A 289 12.74 7.76 -2.89
N LYS A 290 11.52 7.82 -2.33
CA LYS A 290 10.28 8.09 -3.08
C LYS A 290 10.30 9.45 -3.77
N PHE A 291 10.76 10.51 -3.08
CA PHE A 291 10.93 11.81 -3.73
C PHE A 291 11.89 11.72 -4.93
N GLY A 292 13.00 10.99 -4.78
CA GLY A 292 13.94 10.74 -5.86
C GLY A 292 13.31 10.05 -7.07
N LEU A 293 12.44 9.07 -6.83
CA LEU A 293 11.66 8.39 -7.87
C LEU A 293 10.68 9.33 -8.56
N VAL A 294 9.87 10.07 -7.80
CA VAL A 294 8.91 11.05 -8.32
C VAL A 294 9.59 12.08 -9.22
N GLY A 295 10.78 12.57 -8.82
CA GLY A 295 11.59 13.48 -9.63
C GLY A 295 11.90 12.91 -11.03
N MET A 296 12.20 11.62 -11.14
CA MET A 296 12.45 10.96 -12.44
C MET A 296 11.19 10.88 -13.30
N PHE A 297 10.03 10.62 -12.70
CA PHE A 297 8.77 10.40 -13.43
C PHE A 297 8.06 11.70 -13.83
N CYS A 298 8.36 12.81 -13.16
CA CYS A 298 7.68 14.08 -13.40
C CYS A 298 8.27 14.91 -14.57
N GLU A 299 9.34 14.44 -15.24
CA GLU A 299 10.04 15.13 -16.35
C GLU A 299 10.35 16.62 -16.09
N LYS A 300 10.52 17.01 -14.82
CA LYS A 300 10.77 18.40 -14.41
C LYS A 300 12.20 18.55 -13.94
N GLU A 301 13.04 19.12 -14.80
CA GLU A 301 14.47 19.35 -14.55
C GLU A 301 14.76 20.06 -13.21
N ASP A 302 13.89 20.99 -12.80
CA ASP A 302 14.07 21.73 -11.56
C ASP A 302 13.78 20.88 -10.31
N ILE A 303 12.85 19.93 -10.37
CA ILE A 303 12.59 18.96 -9.28
C ILE A 303 13.70 17.91 -9.23
N ILE A 304 14.17 17.44 -10.40
CA ILE A 304 15.30 16.50 -10.48
C ILE A 304 16.55 17.10 -9.82
N ALA A 305 16.79 18.39 -10.00
CA ALA A 305 17.95 19.07 -9.40
C ALA A 305 17.96 19.01 -7.85
N TRP A 306 16.79 18.92 -7.20
CA TRP A 306 16.72 18.79 -5.73
C TRP A 306 17.29 17.47 -5.21
N ARG A 307 17.44 16.44 -6.04
CA ARG A 307 18.14 15.19 -5.66
C ARG A 307 19.61 15.42 -5.33
N TYR A 308 20.21 16.50 -5.83
CA TYR A 308 21.59 16.87 -5.54
C TYR A 308 21.74 17.86 -4.38
N VAL A 309 20.60 18.34 -3.84
CA VAL A 309 20.50 19.20 -2.65
C VAL A 309 20.15 18.36 -1.43
N LEU A 310 19.13 17.50 -1.54
CA LEU A 310 18.75 16.57 -0.49
C LEU A 310 19.90 15.63 -0.12
N PRO A 311 19.95 15.12 1.12
CA PRO A 311 20.93 14.11 1.48
C PRO A 311 20.65 12.83 0.69
N SER A 312 21.71 12.23 0.13
CA SER A 312 21.63 10.95 -0.59
C SER A 312 21.62 9.76 0.36
N LYS A 313 22.12 9.97 1.59
CA LYS A 313 22.19 8.97 2.63
C LYS A 313 22.01 9.60 4.01
N VAL A 314 21.20 8.97 4.85
CA VAL A 314 21.07 9.29 6.27
C VAL A 314 21.51 8.05 7.03
N GLU A 315 22.42 8.18 7.99
CA GLU A 315 22.93 7.06 8.79
C GLU A 315 22.75 7.33 10.28
N PHE A 316 22.37 6.29 11.03
CA PHE A 316 22.41 6.31 12.49
C PHE A 316 23.54 5.40 12.95
N LYS A 317 24.64 6.00 13.44
CA LYS A 317 25.74 5.29 14.05
C LYS A 317 25.44 5.07 15.53
N VAL A 318 25.04 3.85 15.85
CA VAL A 318 24.78 3.46 17.23
C VAL A 318 26.07 2.95 17.88
N ARG A 319 26.37 3.42 19.08
CA ARG A 319 27.41 2.90 19.97
C ARG A 319 26.73 2.41 21.24
N ALA A 320 27.08 1.22 21.72
CA ALA A 320 26.61 0.73 23.01
C ALA A 320 27.81 0.49 23.93
N GLU A 321 27.73 1.00 25.16
CA GLU A 321 28.84 0.92 26.10
C GLU A 321 29.13 -0.55 26.45
N GLY A 322 30.41 -0.95 26.35
CA GLY A 322 30.83 -2.33 26.61
C GLY A 322 30.44 -3.36 25.55
N ILE A 323 29.83 -2.94 24.43
CA ILE A 323 29.43 -3.83 23.34
C ILE A 323 30.15 -3.46 22.05
N ASP A 324 30.94 -4.39 21.53
CA ASP A 324 31.48 -4.34 20.18
C ASP A 324 30.55 -5.12 19.25
N ALA A 325 29.61 -4.41 18.61
CA ALA A 325 28.65 -4.99 17.68
C ALA A 325 28.77 -4.35 16.30
N ASP A 326 28.72 -5.17 15.26
CA ASP A 326 28.63 -4.70 13.88
C ASP A 326 27.16 -4.38 13.55
N TRP A 327 26.75 -3.16 13.86
CA TRP A 327 25.39 -2.67 13.63
C TRP A 327 24.99 -2.63 12.15
N SER A 328 25.94 -2.75 11.22
CA SER A 328 25.64 -2.83 9.79
C SER A 328 25.07 -4.20 9.38
N LYS A 329 25.26 -5.24 10.21
CA LYS A 329 24.78 -6.59 9.93
C LYS A 329 23.34 -6.76 10.42
N LYS A 330 22.45 -6.97 9.46
CA LYS A 330 21.06 -7.39 9.70
C LYS A 330 20.79 -8.69 8.96
N PHE A 331 19.70 -9.37 9.30
CA PHE A 331 19.22 -10.47 8.46
C PHE A 331 18.96 -9.93 7.05
N GLU A 332 19.78 -10.35 6.11
CA GLU A 332 19.57 -10.11 4.70
C GLU A 332 18.84 -11.32 4.13
N VAL A 333 17.80 -11.05 3.37
CA VAL A 333 17.00 -12.09 2.72
C VAL A 333 17.45 -12.17 1.27
N ASP A 334 17.94 -13.34 0.86
CA ASP A 334 18.11 -13.64 -0.56
C ASP A 334 16.71 -13.67 -1.19
N ARG A 335 16.45 -12.68 -2.04
CA ARG A 335 15.16 -12.50 -2.69
C ARG A 335 14.79 -13.70 -3.57
N CYS A 336 15.79 -14.40 -4.14
CA CYS A 336 15.58 -15.61 -4.92
C CYS A 336 15.08 -16.73 -4.01
N VAL A 337 15.83 -17.05 -2.95
CA VAL A 337 15.47 -18.13 -2.02
C VAL A 337 14.12 -17.85 -1.35
N PHE A 338 13.82 -16.59 -1.07
CA PHE A 338 12.56 -16.20 -0.43
C PHE A 338 11.37 -16.27 -1.38
N ALA A 339 11.52 -15.75 -2.61
CA ALA A 339 10.48 -15.91 -3.63
C ALA A 339 10.30 -17.39 -3.99
N ASP A 340 11.38 -18.18 -4.05
CA ASP A 340 11.35 -19.62 -4.27
C ASP A 340 10.61 -20.33 -3.13
N LEU A 341 10.94 -20.03 -1.87
CA LEU A 341 10.27 -20.60 -0.70
C LEU A 341 8.77 -20.34 -0.72
N LEU A 342 8.38 -19.09 -1.00
CA LEU A 342 6.97 -18.68 -1.03
C LEU A 342 6.21 -19.14 -2.27
N SER A 343 6.89 -19.35 -3.40
CA SER A 343 6.26 -19.82 -4.65
C SER A 343 6.21 -21.34 -4.72
N SER A 344 7.33 -22.04 -4.51
CA SER A 344 7.43 -23.50 -4.72
C SER A 344 7.21 -24.31 -3.44
N ARG A 345 7.92 -23.99 -2.35
CA ARG A 345 7.97 -24.87 -1.17
C ARG A 345 6.75 -24.77 -0.26
N VAL A 346 6.17 -23.58 -0.14
CA VAL A 346 4.89 -23.39 0.59
C VAL A 346 3.73 -24.10 -0.12
N TYR A 347 3.80 -24.21 -1.44
CA TYR A 347 2.75 -24.80 -2.28
C TYR A 347 3.10 -26.20 -2.81
N GLU A 348 4.19 -26.81 -2.33
CA GLU A 348 4.66 -28.16 -2.71
C GLU A 348 4.80 -28.37 -4.24
N ASP A 349 5.28 -27.35 -4.96
CA ASP A 349 5.41 -27.34 -6.43
C ASP A 349 4.09 -27.57 -7.19
N ARG A 350 2.95 -27.32 -6.55
CA ARG A 350 1.62 -27.42 -7.17
C ARG A 350 1.18 -26.10 -7.78
N TRP A 351 1.49 -25.94 -9.07
CA TRP A 351 1.16 -24.75 -9.85
C TRP A 351 -0.35 -24.45 -9.89
N GLU A 352 -1.21 -25.44 -9.64
CA GLU A 352 -2.66 -25.31 -9.58
C GLU A 352 -3.11 -24.30 -8.50
N TYR A 353 -2.33 -24.17 -7.42
CA TYR A 353 -2.60 -23.16 -6.39
C TYR A 353 -2.44 -21.73 -6.89
N ALA A 354 -1.67 -21.49 -7.95
CA ALA A 354 -1.58 -20.16 -8.55
C ALA A 354 -2.95 -19.67 -9.04
N PHE A 355 -3.73 -20.55 -9.67
CA PHE A 355 -5.08 -20.22 -10.12
C PHE A 355 -6.02 -19.97 -8.94
N ARG A 356 -5.91 -20.75 -7.86
CA ARG A 356 -6.68 -20.52 -6.63
C ARG A 356 -6.42 -19.13 -6.06
N GLU A 357 -5.15 -18.75 -5.89
CA GLU A 357 -4.77 -17.45 -5.32
C GLU A 357 -5.22 -16.29 -6.24
N LEU A 358 -5.01 -16.43 -7.56
CA LEU A 358 -5.41 -15.41 -8.54
C LEU A 358 -6.93 -15.21 -8.57
N ILE A 359 -7.72 -16.29 -8.64
CA ILE A 359 -9.18 -16.21 -8.62
C ILE A 359 -9.69 -15.67 -7.29
N THR A 360 -9.06 -16.03 -6.17
CA THR A 360 -9.41 -15.50 -4.85
C THR A 360 -9.18 -13.98 -4.78
N ASN A 361 -8.06 -13.50 -5.33
CA ASN A 361 -7.80 -12.06 -5.42
C ASN A 361 -8.85 -11.34 -6.29
N CYS A 362 -9.29 -11.96 -7.39
CA CYS A 362 -10.39 -11.44 -8.20
C CYS A 362 -11.69 -11.33 -7.39
N PHE A 363 -12.05 -12.35 -6.60
CA PHE A 363 -13.23 -12.29 -5.72
C PHE A 363 -13.13 -11.16 -4.69
N ASP A 364 -11.99 -11.01 -4.02
CA ASP A 364 -11.81 -9.95 -3.04
C ASP A 364 -11.95 -8.55 -3.70
N ALA A 365 -11.36 -8.35 -4.88
CA ALA A 365 -11.49 -7.11 -5.64
C ALA A 365 -12.94 -6.81 -6.08
N ILE A 366 -13.68 -7.83 -6.51
CA ILE A 366 -15.09 -7.74 -6.92
C ILE A 366 -15.99 -7.44 -5.72
N LYS A 367 -15.81 -8.15 -4.60
CA LYS A 367 -16.56 -7.87 -3.36
C LYS A 367 -16.32 -6.44 -2.87
N MET A 368 -15.08 -5.96 -2.93
CA MET A 368 -14.75 -4.59 -2.58
C MET A 368 -15.49 -3.57 -3.48
N ARG A 369 -15.48 -3.79 -4.79
CA ARG A 369 -16.22 -2.91 -5.72
C ARG A 369 -17.73 -2.95 -5.47
N ALA A 370 -18.30 -4.13 -5.23
CA ALA A 370 -19.73 -4.28 -4.93
C ALA A 370 -20.16 -3.56 -3.65
N TYR A 371 -19.25 -3.44 -2.68
CA TYR A 371 -19.46 -2.68 -1.46
C TYR A 371 -19.35 -1.16 -1.69
N GLU A 372 -18.37 -0.70 -2.49
CA GLU A 372 -18.13 0.73 -2.70
C GLU A 372 -18.98 1.38 -3.80
N ASP A 373 -19.43 0.61 -4.79
CA ASP A 373 -20.21 1.08 -5.93
C ASP A 373 -21.56 0.38 -5.95
N GLU A 374 -22.59 1.04 -5.42
CA GLU A 374 -23.94 0.49 -5.36
C GLU A 374 -24.53 0.18 -6.73
N SER A 375 -24.03 0.81 -7.79
CA SER A 375 -24.48 0.61 -9.18
C SER A 375 -23.85 -0.62 -9.85
N PHE A 376 -22.91 -1.30 -9.19
CA PHE A 376 -22.25 -2.47 -9.73
C PHE A 376 -23.11 -3.73 -9.57
N ASP A 377 -23.59 -4.29 -10.68
CA ASP A 377 -24.55 -5.40 -10.71
C ASP A 377 -24.13 -6.59 -11.61
N ASN A 378 -22.97 -6.50 -12.27
CA ASN A 378 -22.50 -7.48 -13.25
C ASN A 378 -21.14 -8.10 -12.89
N PRO A 379 -20.93 -8.65 -11.68
CA PRO A 379 -19.66 -9.25 -11.29
C PRO A 379 -19.29 -10.41 -12.23
N LYS A 380 -18.00 -10.53 -12.59
CA LYS A 380 -17.50 -11.67 -13.37
C LYS A 380 -15.99 -11.85 -13.23
N VAL A 381 -15.54 -13.10 -13.38
CA VAL A 381 -14.14 -13.47 -13.60
C VAL A 381 -14.04 -14.20 -14.93
N GLU A 382 -13.16 -13.76 -15.83
CA GLU A 382 -12.91 -14.39 -17.13
C GLU A 382 -11.49 -14.97 -17.16
N ILE A 383 -11.37 -16.21 -17.63
CA ILE A 383 -10.10 -16.92 -17.77
C ILE A 383 -10.01 -17.48 -19.19
N ASP A 384 -9.09 -16.94 -19.98
CA ASP A 384 -8.82 -17.38 -21.35
C ASP A 384 -7.45 -18.03 -21.45
N VAL A 385 -7.39 -19.26 -21.98
CA VAL A 385 -6.16 -20.00 -22.23
C VAL A 385 -5.95 -20.17 -23.73
N LYS A 386 -4.78 -19.76 -24.23
CA LYS A 386 -4.41 -19.85 -25.65
C LYS A 386 -3.05 -20.51 -25.83
N PHE A 387 -2.94 -21.37 -26.83
CA PHE A 387 -1.69 -22.03 -27.18
C PHE A 387 -1.02 -21.34 -28.37
N LYS A 388 0.29 -21.10 -28.28
CA LYS A 388 1.11 -20.54 -29.35
C LYS A 388 2.43 -21.29 -29.47
N GLY A 389 2.43 -22.38 -30.24
CA GLY A 389 3.58 -23.29 -30.29
C GLY A 389 3.78 -23.95 -28.92
N ASP A 390 4.97 -23.82 -28.34
CA ASP A 390 5.27 -24.32 -26.99
C ASP A 390 4.82 -23.38 -25.87
N TRP A 391 4.38 -22.17 -26.21
CA TRP A 391 3.93 -21.18 -25.23
C TRP A 391 2.45 -21.36 -24.90
N VAL A 392 2.14 -21.16 -23.63
CA VAL A 392 0.77 -20.99 -23.13
C VAL A 392 0.60 -19.53 -22.72
N GLU A 393 -0.44 -18.89 -23.22
CA GLU A 393 -0.89 -17.58 -22.77
C GLU A 393 -2.17 -17.78 -21.94
N ILE A 394 -2.12 -17.44 -20.66
CA ILE A 394 -3.25 -17.48 -19.73
C ILE A 394 -3.60 -16.04 -19.40
N VAL A 395 -4.84 -15.63 -19.66
CA VAL A 395 -5.37 -14.32 -19.31
C VAL A 395 -6.43 -14.51 -18.25
N ILE A 396 -6.29 -13.82 -17.11
CA ILE A 396 -7.26 -13.78 -16.03
C ILE A 396 -7.72 -12.33 -15.89
N GLU A 397 -9.00 -12.08 -16.05
CA GLU A 397 -9.60 -10.75 -15.96
C GLU A 397 -10.72 -10.72 -14.93
N ASP A 398 -10.71 -9.70 -14.08
CA ASP A 398 -11.81 -9.35 -13.19
C ASP A 398 -12.29 -7.92 -13.44
N ASN A 399 -13.57 -7.70 -13.17
CA ASN A 399 -14.16 -6.37 -13.14
C ASN A 399 -14.30 -5.84 -11.70
N GLY A 400 -13.35 -6.15 -10.83
CA GLY A 400 -13.29 -5.66 -9.46
C GLY A 400 -12.86 -4.20 -9.37
N ILE A 401 -12.46 -3.78 -8.16
CA ILE A 401 -12.14 -2.37 -7.85
C ILE A 401 -10.95 -1.82 -8.66
N GLY A 402 -10.08 -2.72 -9.13
CA GLY A 402 -8.84 -2.38 -9.83
C GLY A 402 -7.79 -1.71 -8.92
N MET A 403 -6.62 -1.48 -9.50
CA MET A 403 -5.46 -0.91 -8.85
C MET A 403 -5.01 0.34 -9.62
N ASN A 404 -4.57 1.35 -8.89
CA ASN A 404 -3.76 2.41 -9.47
C ASN A 404 -2.26 2.05 -9.34
N LEU A 405 -1.36 2.91 -9.85
CA LEU A 405 0.08 2.67 -9.77
C LEU A 405 0.57 2.47 -8.33
N ARG A 406 0.02 3.23 -7.38
CA ARG A 406 0.40 3.13 -5.98
C ARG A 406 -0.02 1.79 -5.40
N ASP A 407 -1.25 1.33 -5.66
CA ASP A 407 -1.71 0.03 -5.18
C ASP A 407 -0.78 -1.11 -5.68
N ILE A 408 -0.27 -1.00 -6.91
CA ILE A 408 0.73 -1.92 -7.44
C ILE A 408 2.04 -1.84 -6.65
N GLU A 409 2.58 -0.65 -6.43
CA GLU A 409 3.86 -0.45 -5.74
C GLU A 409 3.80 -0.79 -4.24
N ASP A 410 2.67 -0.52 -3.60
CA ASP A 410 2.47 -0.69 -2.16
C ASP A 410 1.98 -2.08 -1.77
N TYR A 411 1.29 -2.81 -2.66
CA TYR A 411 0.73 -4.12 -2.34
C TYR A 411 1.17 -5.22 -3.32
N LEU A 412 0.99 -5.05 -4.63
CA LEU A 412 1.29 -6.11 -5.61
C LEU A 412 2.78 -6.48 -5.62
N LEU A 413 3.67 -5.47 -5.59
CA LEU A 413 5.13 -5.65 -5.67
C LEU A 413 5.81 -5.81 -4.31
N LYS A 414 5.06 -5.71 -3.20
CA LYS A 414 5.61 -5.81 -1.84
C LYS A 414 5.17 -7.12 -1.19
N VAL A 415 6.13 -8.03 -1.04
CA VAL A 415 5.91 -9.32 -0.39
C VAL A 415 5.45 -9.13 1.05
N GLY A 416 4.37 -9.81 1.43
CA GLY A 416 3.88 -9.82 2.79
C GLY A 416 3.08 -8.57 3.18
N ARG A 417 2.69 -7.72 2.21
CA ARG A 417 1.81 -6.57 2.43
C ARG A 417 0.50 -6.76 1.68
N SER A 418 -0.63 -6.48 2.33
CA SER A 418 -1.96 -6.64 1.76
C SER A 418 -2.85 -5.46 2.16
N PHE A 419 -3.50 -4.86 1.17
CA PHE A 419 -4.51 -3.81 1.35
C PHE A 419 -5.61 -4.25 2.33
N TYR A 420 -6.08 -5.49 2.21
CA TYR A 420 -7.14 -6.03 3.06
C TYR A 420 -6.69 -6.27 4.51
N ARG A 421 -5.38 -6.49 4.73
CA ARG A 421 -4.84 -6.62 6.08
C ARG A 421 -4.81 -5.28 6.80
N GLU A 422 -4.34 -4.23 6.12
CA GLU A 422 -4.34 -2.87 6.67
C GLU A 422 -5.76 -2.46 7.09
N LEU A 423 -6.77 -2.66 6.22
CA LEU A 423 -8.17 -2.39 6.56
C LEU A 423 -8.69 -3.18 7.76
N ARG A 424 -8.22 -4.43 7.95
CA ARG A 424 -8.61 -5.27 9.09
C ARG A 424 -7.97 -4.79 10.39
N GLU A 425 -6.69 -4.44 10.35
CA GLU A 425 -5.93 -3.92 11.49
C GLU A 425 -6.49 -2.57 11.97
N GLU A 426 -6.95 -1.74 11.05
CA GLU A 426 -7.67 -0.48 11.30
C GLU A 426 -9.12 -0.69 11.79
N GLN A 427 -9.59 -1.93 11.96
CA GLN A 427 -10.96 -2.29 12.32
C GLN A 427 -12.05 -1.68 11.41
N SER A 428 -11.71 -1.42 10.15
CA SER A 428 -12.59 -0.76 9.18
C SER A 428 -13.92 -1.52 8.99
N GLU A 429 -15.03 -0.78 8.92
CA GLU A 429 -16.35 -1.34 8.57
C GLU A 429 -16.32 -2.01 7.19
N LYS A 430 -15.50 -1.50 6.27
CA LYS A 430 -15.31 -2.09 4.93
C LYS A 430 -14.76 -3.51 5.01
N ALA A 431 -13.75 -3.74 5.86
CA ALA A 431 -13.14 -5.07 6.01
C ALA A 431 -14.13 -6.09 6.58
N LYS A 432 -14.99 -5.67 7.51
CA LYS A 432 -16.06 -6.51 8.08
C LYS A 432 -17.11 -6.85 7.03
N ALA A 433 -17.55 -5.87 6.23
CA ALA A 433 -18.58 -6.06 5.23
C ALA A 433 -18.13 -6.88 4.00
N VAL A 434 -16.90 -6.67 3.53
CA VAL A 434 -16.34 -7.37 2.36
C VAL A 434 -15.89 -8.78 2.70
N SER A 435 -15.52 -9.03 3.97
CA SER A 435 -14.91 -10.27 4.44
C SER A 435 -13.89 -10.86 3.45
N PRO A 436 -12.76 -10.16 3.19
CA PRO A 436 -11.72 -10.65 2.28
C PRO A 436 -11.23 -12.05 2.65
N ILE A 437 -10.85 -12.84 1.66
CA ILE A 437 -10.28 -14.18 1.86
C ILE A 437 -8.76 -14.08 2.07
N GLY A 438 -8.08 -13.20 1.31
CA GLY A 438 -6.62 -13.07 1.31
C GLY A 438 -6.06 -11.93 2.19
N TYR A 439 -5.37 -12.27 3.29
CA TYR A 439 -4.71 -11.27 4.18
C TYR A 439 -3.18 -11.28 4.16
N TYR A 440 -2.56 -12.33 3.63
CA TYR A 440 -1.12 -12.54 3.81
C TYR A 440 -0.23 -11.71 2.89
N GLY A 441 -0.72 -11.30 1.71
CA GLY A 441 0.08 -10.53 0.75
C GLY A 441 1.17 -11.34 0.05
N ILE A 442 0.95 -12.66 -0.10
CA ILE A 442 1.87 -13.57 -0.81
C ILE A 442 1.21 -14.29 -1.99
N GLY A 443 -0.13 -14.24 -2.11
CA GLY A 443 -0.88 -15.01 -3.11
C GLY A 443 -0.46 -14.73 -4.54
N PHE A 444 -0.15 -13.49 -4.90
CA PHE A 444 0.32 -13.16 -6.26
C PHE A 444 1.66 -13.85 -6.60
N LEU A 445 2.54 -14.11 -5.62
CA LEU A 445 3.83 -14.78 -5.85
C LEU A 445 3.68 -16.21 -6.35
N SER A 446 2.56 -16.86 -6.07
CA SER A 446 2.25 -18.19 -6.60
C SER A 446 2.22 -18.20 -8.14
N SER A 447 1.92 -17.07 -8.78
CA SER A 447 1.94 -16.93 -10.25
C SER A 447 3.31 -17.21 -10.87
N PHE A 448 4.41 -17.02 -10.11
CA PHE A 448 5.75 -17.34 -10.59
C PHE A 448 5.98 -18.85 -10.73
N MET A 449 5.20 -19.71 -10.07
CA MET A 449 5.22 -21.16 -10.33
C MET A 449 4.87 -21.46 -11.79
N LEU A 450 3.93 -20.71 -12.37
CA LEU A 450 3.49 -20.90 -13.76
C LEU A 450 4.60 -20.57 -14.76
N LEU A 451 5.56 -19.72 -14.38
CA LEU A 451 6.70 -19.34 -15.22
C LEU A 451 7.87 -20.33 -15.13
N ARG A 452 7.85 -21.32 -14.21
CA ARG A 452 8.98 -22.25 -14.08
C ARG A 452 8.97 -23.29 -15.19
N ASN A 453 10.15 -23.54 -15.76
CA ASN A 453 10.42 -24.69 -16.62
C ASN A 453 10.96 -25.88 -15.80
N ASP A 454 11.20 -27.01 -16.48
CA ASP A 454 11.65 -28.27 -15.87
C ASP A 454 13.01 -28.16 -15.13
N ASN A 455 13.81 -27.13 -15.44
CA ASN A 455 15.09 -26.85 -14.78
C ASN A 455 14.93 -25.90 -13.58
N GLY A 456 13.71 -25.47 -13.25
CA GLY A 456 13.40 -24.53 -12.19
C GLY A 456 13.67 -23.07 -12.53
N GLU A 457 14.01 -22.73 -13.78
CA GLU A 457 14.26 -21.37 -14.23
C GLU A 457 12.96 -20.65 -14.63
N PHE A 458 12.91 -19.33 -14.45
CA PHE A 458 11.77 -18.52 -14.91
C PHE A 458 11.85 -18.29 -16.42
N GLU A 459 10.93 -18.90 -17.17
CA GLU A 459 10.80 -18.77 -18.62
C GLU A 459 9.41 -18.21 -18.98
N GLY A 460 9.34 -16.89 -19.08
CA GLY A 460 8.12 -16.19 -19.49
C GLY A 460 7.96 -14.79 -18.92
N SER A 461 6.71 -14.38 -18.76
CA SER A 461 6.37 -13.05 -18.26
C SER A 461 4.96 -12.99 -17.70
N ILE A 462 4.76 -12.13 -16.70
CA ILE A 462 3.46 -11.72 -16.19
C ILE A 462 3.26 -10.24 -16.54
N GLU A 463 2.23 -9.93 -17.31
CA GLU A 463 1.77 -8.58 -17.62
C GLU A 463 0.53 -8.29 -16.79
N VAL A 464 0.54 -7.23 -15.99
CA VAL A 464 -0.59 -6.78 -15.18
C VAL A 464 -1.05 -5.43 -15.70
N GLU A 465 -2.30 -5.35 -16.12
CA GLU A 465 -2.94 -4.13 -16.61
C GLU A 465 -4.21 -3.86 -15.79
N SER A 466 -4.25 -2.76 -15.06
CA SER A 466 -5.30 -2.49 -14.08
C SER A 466 -5.76 -1.03 -14.14
N LYS A 467 -7.03 -0.81 -13.82
CA LYS A 467 -7.61 0.52 -13.69
C LYS A 467 -8.54 0.60 -12.50
N LYS A 468 -8.28 1.58 -11.63
CA LYS A 468 -9.15 1.95 -10.51
C LYS A 468 -10.01 3.14 -10.87
N LYS A 469 -11.27 3.16 -10.43
CA LYS A 469 -12.21 4.27 -10.69
C LYS A 469 -11.60 5.59 -10.22
N GLY A 470 -11.56 6.59 -11.11
CA GLY A 470 -11.00 7.92 -10.83
C GLY A 470 -9.48 8.05 -11.01
N TYR A 471 -8.78 7.00 -11.44
CA TYR A 471 -7.34 7.01 -11.70
C TYR A 471 -7.01 6.58 -13.14
N ASP A 472 -5.83 6.99 -13.60
CA ASP A 472 -5.28 6.53 -14.88
C ASP A 472 -4.98 5.02 -14.82
N ALA A 473 -5.14 4.35 -15.96
CA ALA A 473 -4.79 2.94 -16.08
C ALA A 473 -3.28 2.72 -15.98
N VAL A 474 -2.90 1.60 -15.39
CA VAL A 474 -1.50 1.21 -15.18
C VAL A 474 -1.23 -0.14 -15.82
N LYS A 475 -0.09 -0.26 -16.48
CA LYS A 475 0.39 -1.52 -17.07
C LYS A 475 1.83 -1.78 -16.66
N VAL A 476 2.09 -2.96 -16.13
CA VAL A 476 3.42 -3.41 -15.72
C VAL A 476 3.75 -4.80 -16.27
N LEU A 477 5.03 -5.03 -16.54
CA LEU A 477 5.57 -6.31 -16.97
C LEU A 477 6.59 -6.80 -15.95
N ILE A 478 6.41 -8.03 -15.53
CA ILE A 478 7.20 -8.71 -14.53
C ILE A 478 7.76 -9.97 -15.19
N LEU A 479 9.09 -10.04 -15.33
CA LEU A 479 9.76 -11.19 -15.93
C LEU A 479 10.10 -12.26 -14.87
N ASN A 480 10.65 -11.81 -13.73
CA ASN A 480 10.86 -12.63 -12.55
C ASN A 480 11.00 -11.73 -11.30
N PRO A 481 10.98 -12.30 -10.08
CA PRO A 481 11.04 -11.53 -8.83
C PRO A 481 12.32 -10.69 -8.62
N ASN A 482 13.38 -10.98 -9.37
CA ASN A 482 14.71 -10.38 -9.19
C ASN A 482 15.03 -9.27 -10.20
N LEU A 483 14.21 -9.11 -11.23
CA LEU A 483 14.40 -8.08 -12.25
C LEU A 483 13.52 -6.86 -11.99
N PRO A 484 13.95 -5.66 -12.46
CA PRO A 484 13.11 -4.48 -12.43
C PRO A 484 11.77 -4.72 -13.15
N VAL A 485 10.70 -4.20 -12.55
CA VAL A 485 9.38 -4.18 -13.18
C VAL A 485 9.36 -3.09 -14.24
N VAL A 486 8.93 -3.44 -15.46
CA VAL A 486 8.86 -2.50 -16.58
C VAL A 486 7.45 -1.93 -16.67
N LYS A 487 7.34 -0.60 -16.62
CA LYS A 487 6.06 0.11 -16.74
C LYS A 487 5.79 0.53 -18.18
N PHE A 488 4.55 0.37 -18.62
CA PHE A 488 4.05 0.82 -19.92
C PHE A 488 2.90 1.82 -19.75
N LYS A 489 2.61 2.55 -20.83
CA LYS A 489 1.31 3.24 -20.96
C LYS A 489 0.21 2.20 -21.14
N SER A 490 -0.95 2.47 -20.57
CA SER A 490 -2.15 1.64 -20.70
C SER A 490 -3.27 2.50 -21.27
N ASP A 491 -4.01 1.92 -22.21
CA ASP A 491 -5.23 2.50 -22.77
C ASP A 491 -6.48 1.77 -22.24
N LYS A 492 -6.36 1.01 -21.13
CA LYS A 492 -7.51 0.31 -20.53
C LYS A 492 -8.52 1.35 -20.04
N ASP A 493 -9.76 1.22 -20.50
CA ASP A 493 -10.84 2.13 -20.12
C ASP A 493 -11.73 1.60 -19.00
N GLU A 494 -11.89 0.29 -18.94
CA GLU A 494 -12.76 -0.39 -17.99
C GLU A 494 -12.08 -0.58 -16.63
N VAL A 495 -12.84 -0.39 -15.54
CA VAL A 495 -12.37 -0.61 -14.17
C VAL A 495 -12.28 -2.11 -13.90
N GLY A 496 -11.14 -2.54 -13.36
CA GLY A 496 -10.82 -3.95 -13.14
C GLY A 496 -9.34 -4.23 -13.37
N THR A 497 -8.97 -5.51 -13.36
CA THR A 497 -7.58 -5.96 -13.55
C THR A 497 -7.53 -7.09 -14.57
N VAL A 498 -6.50 -7.06 -15.43
CA VAL A 498 -6.13 -8.12 -16.36
C VAL A 498 -4.73 -8.59 -16.02
N ILE A 499 -4.57 -9.88 -15.78
CA ILE A 499 -3.29 -10.54 -15.58
C ILE A 499 -3.07 -11.49 -16.76
N LYS A 500 -2.06 -11.21 -17.57
CA LYS A 500 -1.65 -12.02 -18.71
C LYS A 500 -0.33 -12.70 -18.41
N ILE A 501 -0.37 -14.02 -18.34
CA ILE A 501 0.77 -14.88 -18.04
C ILE A 501 1.17 -15.59 -19.33
N LYS A 502 2.39 -15.38 -19.78
CA LYS A 502 3.01 -16.12 -20.89
C LYS A 502 4.06 -17.03 -20.29
N CYS A 503 3.90 -18.33 -20.44
CA CYS A 503 4.85 -19.29 -19.93
C CYS A 503 5.13 -20.41 -20.92
N ARG A 504 6.26 -21.08 -20.71
CA ARG A 504 6.63 -22.30 -21.41
C ARG A 504 6.73 -23.45 -20.41
N ASN A 505 5.58 -23.83 -19.86
CA ASN A 505 5.48 -24.92 -18.90
C ASN A 505 4.73 -26.10 -19.54
N ARG A 506 5.40 -27.24 -19.63
CA ARG A 506 4.89 -28.43 -20.31
C ARG A 506 3.69 -29.03 -19.60
N GLU A 507 3.73 -29.15 -18.27
CA GLU A 507 2.63 -29.72 -17.47
C GLU A 507 1.34 -28.91 -17.64
N ILE A 508 1.45 -27.57 -17.57
CA ILE A 508 0.31 -26.66 -17.74
C ILE A 508 -0.27 -26.79 -19.14
N LYS A 509 0.59 -26.85 -20.17
CA LYS A 509 0.17 -27.02 -21.55
C LYS A 509 -0.58 -28.34 -21.75
N GLU A 510 0.02 -29.45 -21.33
CA GLU A 510 -0.56 -30.79 -21.45
C GLU A 510 -1.90 -30.89 -20.71
N PHE A 511 -1.99 -30.28 -19.51
CA PHE A 511 -3.23 -30.21 -18.74
C PHE A 511 -4.39 -29.55 -19.51
N PHE A 512 -4.20 -28.32 -20.01
CA PHE A 512 -5.27 -27.62 -20.72
C PHE A 512 -5.55 -28.22 -22.11
N GLU A 513 -4.54 -28.77 -22.81
CA GLU A 513 -4.75 -29.48 -24.07
C GLU A 513 -5.62 -30.72 -23.87
N CYS A 514 -5.43 -31.44 -22.75
CA CYS A 514 -6.22 -32.60 -22.42
C CYS A 514 -7.70 -32.25 -22.17
N ILE A 515 -7.95 -31.20 -21.37
CA ILE A 515 -9.31 -30.71 -21.11
C ILE A 515 -9.98 -30.25 -22.41
N LEU A 516 -9.26 -29.52 -23.26
CA LEU A 516 -9.77 -29.08 -24.54
C LEU A 516 -10.17 -30.26 -25.43
N LYS A 517 -9.31 -31.28 -25.55
CA LYS A 517 -9.62 -32.50 -26.32
C LYS A 517 -10.86 -33.20 -25.78
N PHE A 518 -10.93 -33.38 -24.46
CA PHE A 518 -12.05 -34.04 -23.79
C PHE A 518 -13.38 -33.33 -24.01
N VAL A 519 -13.44 -32.02 -23.75
CA VAL A 519 -14.66 -31.22 -23.95
C VAL A 519 -15.07 -31.18 -25.43
N THR A 520 -14.10 -31.07 -26.33
CA THR A 520 -14.37 -31.07 -27.78
C THR A 520 -14.95 -32.40 -28.24
N LEU A 521 -14.42 -33.53 -27.78
CA LEU A 521 -14.92 -34.85 -28.15
C LEU A 521 -16.31 -35.11 -27.56
N CYS A 522 -16.56 -34.69 -26.32
CA CYS A 522 -17.90 -34.74 -25.72
C CYS A 522 -18.92 -33.96 -26.56
N LYS A 523 -18.62 -32.69 -26.88
CA LYS A 523 -19.50 -31.84 -27.69
C LYS A 523 -19.71 -32.39 -29.10
N ALA A 524 -18.68 -32.97 -29.73
CA ALA A 524 -18.79 -33.60 -31.04
C ALA A 524 -19.71 -34.84 -31.05
N ASN A 525 -19.79 -35.55 -29.93
CA ASN A 525 -20.68 -36.70 -29.74
C ASN A 525 -22.04 -36.32 -29.13
N GLY A 526 -22.37 -35.03 -29.07
CA GLY A 526 -23.65 -34.54 -28.56
C GLY A 526 -23.81 -34.60 -27.03
N VAL A 527 -22.71 -34.78 -26.30
CA VAL A 527 -22.67 -34.71 -24.83
C VAL A 527 -22.43 -33.26 -24.41
N ASP A 528 -23.39 -32.67 -23.71
CA ASP A 528 -23.26 -31.31 -23.17
C ASP A 528 -22.54 -31.37 -21.82
N ILE A 529 -21.38 -30.72 -21.73
CA ILE A 529 -20.45 -30.87 -20.62
C ILE A 529 -19.85 -29.53 -20.21
N CYS A 530 -19.80 -29.31 -18.91
CA CYS A 530 -19.07 -28.20 -18.29
C CYS A 530 -17.99 -28.76 -17.36
N VAL A 531 -16.76 -28.25 -17.51
CA VAL A 531 -15.57 -28.69 -16.75
C VAL A 531 -14.96 -27.50 -16.03
N PHE A 532 -14.92 -27.57 -14.70
CA PHE A 532 -14.19 -26.59 -13.88
C PHE A 532 -12.78 -27.14 -13.55
N PRO A 533 -11.70 -26.50 -14.02
CA PRO A 533 -10.36 -27.11 -14.00
C PRO A 533 -9.52 -26.76 -12.75
N PHE A 534 -9.95 -25.84 -11.88
CA PHE A 534 -9.09 -25.27 -10.84
C PHE A 534 -9.33 -25.86 -9.45
N PHE A 535 -8.97 -27.13 -9.28
CA PHE A 535 -9.13 -27.86 -8.01
C PHE A 535 -7.77 -28.22 -7.36
N GLY A 536 -7.77 -28.52 -6.07
CA GLY A 536 -6.56 -28.89 -5.33
C GLY A 536 -6.40 -30.41 -5.23
N SER A 537 -5.17 -30.91 -5.33
CA SER A 537 -4.85 -32.35 -5.28
C SER A 537 -4.55 -32.85 -3.85
N GLY A 538 -5.32 -32.37 -2.89
CA GLY A 538 -5.12 -32.59 -1.46
C GLY A 538 -5.46 -33.96 -0.90
N THR A 539 -5.06 -34.21 0.35
CA THR A 539 -5.56 -35.35 1.16
C THR A 539 -6.61 -34.93 2.17
N THR A 540 -6.68 -33.64 2.51
CA THR A 540 -7.71 -33.07 3.40
C THR A 540 -8.79 -32.34 2.59
N LEU A 541 -10.03 -32.25 3.12
CA LEU A 541 -11.16 -31.59 2.45
C LEU A 541 -10.84 -30.14 2.02
N SER A 542 -10.01 -29.43 2.79
CA SER A 542 -9.53 -28.07 2.52
C SER A 542 -8.42 -28.00 1.46
N GLU A 543 -7.60 -29.04 1.33
CA GLU A 543 -6.56 -29.11 0.29
C GLU A 543 -7.13 -29.61 -1.04
N ILE A 544 -8.17 -30.46 -0.96
CA ILE A 544 -8.95 -31.00 -2.05
C ILE A 544 -9.72 -29.83 -2.69
N ILE A 545 -10.45 -29.04 -1.91
CA ILE A 545 -11.32 -28.02 -2.51
C ILE A 545 -10.62 -26.66 -2.66
N GLY A 546 -10.04 -26.42 -3.84
CA GLY A 546 -9.37 -25.16 -4.18
C GLY A 546 -10.30 -23.94 -4.13
N ILE A 547 -11.43 -24.00 -4.84
CA ILE A 547 -12.47 -22.96 -4.85
C ILE A 547 -13.79 -23.63 -4.50
N ILE A 548 -14.29 -23.43 -3.27
CA ILE A 548 -15.54 -24.03 -2.76
C ILE A 548 -16.79 -23.22 -3.09
N ASN A 549 -16.62 -21.92 -3.34
CA ASN A 549 -17.73 -20.98 -3.40
C ASN A 549 -17.34 -19.71 -4.16
N SER A 550 -18.24 -19.22 -5.02
CA SER A 550 -18.17 -17.91 -5.64
C SER A 550 -19.43 -17.07 -5.37
N VAL A 551 -20.25 -17.49 -4.41
CA VAL A 551 -21.42 -16.77 -3.92
C VAL A 551 -21.18 -16.26 -2.50
N PHE A 552 -21.15 -14.94 -2.33
CA PHE A 552 -20.75 -14.29 -1.09
C PHE A 552 -21.85 -13.40 -0.53
N GLU A 553 -21.78 -13.13 0.77
CA GLU A 553 -22.54 -12.07 1.43
C GLU A 553 -21.61 -10.86 1.60
N VAL A 554 -22.00 -9.71 1.05
CA VAL A 554 -21.25 -8.45 1.11
C VAL A 554 -22.16 -7.39 1.69
N GLY A 555 -21.96 -7.05 2.97
CA GLY A 555 -22.96 -6.31 3.74
C GLY A 555 -24.30 -7.04 3.72
N ASP A 556 -25.37 -6.36 3.30
CA ASP A 556 -26.72 -6.94 3.20
C ASP A 556 -27.04 -7.55 1.82
N LYS A 557 -26.07 -7.61 0.89
CA LYS A 557 -26.27 -8.09 -0.48
C LYS A 557 -25.68 -9.48 -0.68
N LYS A 558 -26.42 -10.35 -1.37
CA LYS A 558 -25.92 -11.63 -1.88
C LYS A 558 -25.31 -11.43 -3.26
N LEU A 559 -24.01 -11.69 -3.41
CA LEU A 559 -23.24 -11.47 -4.62
C LEU A 559 -22.77 -12.81 -5.20
N GLY A 560 -23.35 -13.22 -6.33
CA GLY A 560 -22.87 -14.38 -7.10
C GLY A 560 -21.87 -13.93 -8.16
N ILE A 561 -20.67 -14.49 -8.15
CA ILE A 561 -19.61 -14.17 -9.11
C ILE A 561 -19.45 -15.37 -10.06
N PRO A 562 -19.99 -15.31 -11.30
CA PRO A 562 -19.73 -16.33 -12.31
C PRO A 562 -18.24 -16.32 -12.70
N ILE A 563 -17.71 -17.52 -12.90
CA ILE A 563 -16.39 -17.73 -13.49
C ILE A 563 -16.62 -18.22 -14.91
N ILE A 564 -15.98 -17.60 -15.89
CA ILE A 564 -16.02 -17.99 -17.29
C ILE A 564 -14.64 -18.51 -17.64
N VAL A 565 -14.53 -19.76 -18.12
CA VAL A 565 -13.26 -20.38 -18.49
C VAL A 565 -13.32 -20.85 -19.94
N LYS A 566 -12.38 -20.39 -20.75
CA LYS A 566 -12.26 -20.70 -22.16
C LYS A 566 -10.86 -21.21 -22.48
N ILE A 567 -10.79 -22.23 -23.34
CA ILE A 567 -9.54 -22.73 -23.91
C ILE A 567 -9.66 -22.63 -25.44
N GLY A 568 -8.85 -21.77 -26.05
CA GLY A 568 -9.04 -21.37 -27.45
C GLY A 568 -10.40 -20.71 -27.63
N ASP A 569 -11.21 -21.25 -28.55
CA ASP A 569 -12.58 -20.77 -28.82
C ASP A 569 -13.65 -21.60 -28.07
N VAL A 570 -13.26 -22.53 -27.20
CA VAL A 570 -14.16 -23.44 -26.49
C VAL A 570 -14.38 -22.97 -25.07
N GLU A 571 -15.62 -22.59 -24.74
CA GLU A 571 -16.07 -22.38 -23.37
C GLU A 571 -16.22 -23.73 -22.66
N ILE A 572 -15.50 -23.89 -21.55
CA ILE A 572 -15.51 -25.11 -20.73
C ILE A 572 -16.27 -24.93 -19.43
N TRP A 573 -16.39 -23.68 -18.92
CA TRP A 573 -17.15 -23.38 -17.72
C TRP A 573 -17.72 -21.96 -17.79
N ASN A 574 -18.95 -21.78 -17.31
CA ASN A 574 -19.63 -20.49 -17.25
C ASN A 574 -20.76 -20.55 -16.20
N ASP A 575 -20.38 -20.59 -14.92
CA ASP A 575 -21.33 -20.57 -13.80
C ASP A 575 -20.63 -20.13 -12.51
N CYS A 576 -21.43 -19.86 -11.48
CA CYS A 576 -20.97 -19.72 -10.11
C CYS A 576 -20.60 -21.09 -9.52
N ILE A 577 -19.61 -21.09 -8.64
CA ILE A 577 -19.26 -22.24 -7.82
C ILE A 577 -20.06 -22.18 -6.51
N LYS A 578 -20.77 -23.26 -6.14
CA LYS A 578 -21.55 -23.34 -4.89
C LYS A 578 -21.18 -24.60 -4.12
N PRO A 579 -21.14 -24.58 -2.77
CA PRO A 579 -20.88 -25.77 -1.96
C PRO A 579 -21.80 -26.96 -2.27
N GLU A 580 -23.05 -26.68 -2.65
CA GLU A 580 -24.07 -27.67 -3.04
C GLU A 580 -23.73 -28.45 -4.31
N LEU A 581 -22.87 -27.91 -5.19
CA LEU A 581 -22.31 -28.67 -6.32
C LEU A 581 -21.39 -29.81 -5.86
N PHE A 582 -21.01 -29.84 -4.58
CA PHE A 582 -20.00 -30.74 -4.00
C PHE A 582 -20.54 -31.63 -2.85
N ILE A 583 -21.85 -31.68 -2.57
CA ILE A 583 -22.48 -32.48 -1.48
C ILE A 583 -23.63 -33.33 -2.02
N ASP A 584 -23.78 -34.61 -1.59
CA ASP A 584 -24.84 -35.55 -2.08
C ASP A 584 -25.49 -36.45 -0.96
N GLY A 585 -26.85 -36.64 -0.96
CA GLY A 585 -27.86 -37.16 0.07
C GLY A 585 -28.09 -38.68 0.44
N GLU A 586 -29.31 -39.30 0.54
CA GLU A 586 -29.69 -40.66 1.12
C GLU A 586 -30.60 -41.73 0.33
N MET A 587 -30.40 -43.08 0.33
CA MET A 587 -31.19 -44.11 -0.44
C MET A 587 -32.68 -44.37 -0.04
N LEU A 588 -33.63 -44.55 -0.99
CA LEU A 588 -35.08 -44.73 -0.70
C LEU A 588 -35.66 -46.16 -0.69
N LYS A 589 -35.28 -47.09 -1.60
CA LYS A 589 -35.91 -48.43 -1.69
C LYS A 589 -35.13 -49.43 -2.56
N SER A 590 -35.15 -50.72 -2.24
CA SER A 590 -34.59 -51.81 -3.08
C SER A 590 -35.62 -52.93 -3.29
N ILE A 591 -35.77 -53.43 -4.53
CA ILE A 591 -36.77 -54.42 -4.94
C ILE A 591 -36.09 -55.55 -5.72
N LYS A 592 -36.31 -56.80 -5.31
CA LYS A 592 -35.84 -57.99 -6.05
C LYS A 592 -36.85 -58.40 -7.10
N VAL A 593 -36.40 -58.57 -8.35
CA VAL A 593 -37.22 -58.92 -9.51
C VAL A 593 -36.69 -60.21 -10.13
N LYS A 594 -37.60 -61.15 -10.41
CA LYS A 594 -37.29 -62.39 -11.14
C LYS A 594 -37.65 -62.22 -12.61
N TYR A 595 -36.68 -62.46 -13.50
CA TYR A 595 -36.89 -62.47 -14.94
C TYR A 595 -36.32 -63.76 -15.56
N GLU A 596 -36.68 -64.06 -16.81
CA GLU A 596 -36.39 -65.37 -17.44
C GLU A 596 -34.89 -65.73 -17.51
N SER A 597 -33.99 -64.73 -17.44
CA SER A 597 -32.53 -64.91 -17.42
C SER A 597 -31.89 -64.91 -16.03
N GLY A 598 -32.65 -64.69 -14.94
CA GLY A 598 -32.11 -64.72 -13.57
C GLY A 598 -32.81 -63.81 -12.56
N ASN A 599 -32.26 -63.76 -11.34
CA ASN A 599 -32.72 -62.85 -10.29
C ASN A 599 -31.94 -61.52 -10.38
N TYR A 600 -32.66 -60.40 -10.40
CA TYR A 600 -32.10 -59.06 -10.44
C TYR A 600 -32.57 -58.24 -9.24
N GLN A 601 -31.82 -57.19 -8.90
CA GLN A 601 -32.12 -56.27 -7.80
C GLN A 601 -32.16 -54.85 -8.35
N LEU A 602 -33.30 -54.18 -8.19
CA LEU A 602 -33.55 -52.82 -8.63
C LEU A 602 -33.57 -51.90 -7.41
N GLU A 603 -32.71 -50.87 -7.39
CA GLU A 603 -32.56 -49.97 -6.24
C GLU A 603 -32.90 -48.52 -6.63
N ILE A 604 -33.60 -47.81 -5.75
CA ILE A 604 -34.12 -46.45 -5.90
C ILE A 604 -33.52 -45.62 -4.77
N TRP A 605 -32.73 -44.60 -5.10
CA TRP A 605 -31.97 -43.79 -4.15
C TRP A 605 -32.55 -42.37 -4.03
N LYS A 606 -32.34 -41.66 -2.89
CA LYS A 606 -32.49 -40.20 -2.75
C LYS A 606 -31.13 -39.59 -2.36
N ASN A 607 -30.12 -39.83 -3.21
CA ASN A 607 -28.71 -39.43 -3.12
C ASN A 607 -27.85 -40.22 -2.12
N SER A 608 -26.52 -40.20 -2.23
CA SER A 608 -25.48 -40.41 -1.19
C SER A 608 -24.14 -40.52 -1.85
N LYS A 609 -23.28 -39.54 -1.54
CA LYS A 609 -21.90 -39.37 -1.98
C LYS A 609 -21.79 -39.02 -3.45
N PHE A 610 -21.23 -37.82 -3.67
CA PHE A 610 -20.57 -37.33 -4.87
C PHE A 610 -20.89 -38.08 -6.16
N MET A 611 -21.29 -37.38 -7.22
CA MET A 611 -20.88 -37.83 -8.56
C MET A 611 -19.35 -37.64 -8.68
N ARG A 612 -18.60 -38.43 -7.92
CA ARG A 612 -17.27 -38.87 -8.29
C ARG A 612 -17.53 -39.89 -9.38
N ILE A 613 -17.38 -39.48 -10.64
CA ILE A 613 -17.13 -40.45 -11.70
C ILE A 613 -15.96 -41.30 -11.17
N GLU A 614 -16.18 -42.60 -10.93
CA GLU A 614 -15.11 -43.52 -10.53
C GLU A 614 -14.07 -43.63 -11.67
N LEU A 615 -13.21 -42.62 -11.79
CA LEU A 615 -11.95 -42.63 -12.57
C LEU A 615 -10.89 -43.55 -11.90
N PHE A 616 -11.23 -44.32 -10.86
CA PHE A 616 -10.30 -44.54 -9.75
C PHE A 616 -9.28 -45.68 -9.88
N GLU A 617 -9.16 -46.37 -11.03
CA GLU A 617 -8.00 -47.28 -11.23
C GLU A 617 -7.28 -47.21 -12.58
N LEU A 618 -7.88 -46.68 -13.66
CA LEU A 618 -7.17 -46.52 -14.94
C LEU A 618 -6.34 -45.23 -15.05
N TYR A 619 -6.65 -44.20 -14.25
CA TYR A 619 -6.24 -42.81 -14.49
C TYR A 619 -5.05 -42.31 -13.64
N LYS A 620 -4.36 -43.22 -12.95
CA LYS A 620 -3.38 -42.90 -11.90
C LYS A 620 -2.11 -42.14 -12.36
N ASN A 621 -1.92 -41.93 -13.66
CA ASN A 621 -0.68 -41.39 -14.21
C ASN A 621 -0.79 -40.06 -14.99
N LEU A 622 -1.99 -39.53 -15.26
CA LEU A 622 -2.12 -38.34 -16.14
C LEU A 622 -3.12 -37.26 -15.68
N PHE A 623 -4.11 -37.60 -14.84
CA PHE A 623 -5.19 -36.68 -14.50
C PHE A 623 -5.18 -36.37 -13.00
N ARG A 624 -4.75 -35.15 -12.65
CA ARG A 624 -5.03 -34.55 -11.34
C ARG A 624 -6.48 -34.00 -11.35
N ASP A 625 -7.15 -34.07 -10.21
CA ASP A 625 -8.61 -33.96 -10.00
C ASP A 625 -9.31 -32.73 -10.67
N TYR A 626 -10.42 -32.94 -11.40
CA TYR A 626 -11.30 -31.89 -11.96
C TYR A 626 -12.79 -32.27 -11.85
N TYR A 627 -13.71 -31.30 -11.91
CA TYR A 627 -15.16 -31.54 -11.85
C TYR A 627 -15.79 -31.48 -13.23
N VAL A 628 -16.70 -32.41 -13.47
CA VAL A 628 -17.46 -32.52 -14.70
C VAL A 628 -18.95 -32.50 -14.38
N LEU A 629 -19.69 -31.59 -14.98
CA LEU A 629 -21.16 -31.59 -14.97
C LEU A 629 -21.66 -32.18 -16.29
N VAL A 630 -22.44 -33.26 -16.21
CA VAL A 630 -23.06 -33.94 -17.36
C VAL A 630 -24.51 -34.32 -17.02
N PRO A 631 -25.45 -34.22 -17.97
CA PRO A 631 -26.78 -34.80 -17.83
C PRO A 631 -26.72 -36.31 -17.52
N ILE A 632 -27.53 -36.78 -16.56
CA ILE A 632 -27.51 -38.17 -16.06
C ILE A 632 -27.73 -39.19 -17.20
N ASP A 633 -28.55 -38.83 -18.18
CA ASP A 633 -28.87 -39.65 -19.36
C ASP A 633 -27.72 -39.77 -20.37
N GLN A 634 -26.67 -38.96 -20.24
CA GLN A 634 -25.50 -38.94 -21.13
C GLN A 634 -24.25 -39.61 -20.52
N LEU A 635 -24.33 -40.11 -19.27
CA LEU A 635 -23.19 -40.70 -18.55
C LEU A 635 -22.55 -41.89 -19.27
N SER A 636 -23.35 -42.76 -19.90
CA SER A 636 -22.80 -43.94 -20.60
C SER A 636 -21.98 -43.60 -21.84
N GLU A 637 -22.28 -42.46 -22.47
CA GLU A 637 -21.54 -41.99 -23.65
C GLU A 637 -20.26 -41.26 -23.24
N LEU A 638 -20.32 -40.52 -22.12
CA LEU A 638 -19.15 -39.90 -21.49
C LEU A 638 -18.04 -40.92 -21.19
N PHE A 639 -18.38 -42.10 -20.67
CA PHE A 639 -17.39 -43.13 -20.34
C PHE A 639 -16.66 -43.66 -21.58
N LYS A 640 -17.35 -43.87 -22.70
CA LYS A 640 -16.73 -44.33 -23.96
C LYS A 640 -15.78 -43.28 -24.54
N ILE A 641 -16.21 -42.03 -24.49
CA ILE A 641 -15.44 -40.88 -24.96
C ILE A 641 -14.17 -40.71 -24.14
N ALA A 642 -14.25 -40.86 -22.81
CA ALA A 642 -13.08 -40.75 -21.93
C ALA A 642 -12.02 -41.84 -22.22
N GLU A 643 -12.44 -43.05 -22.58
CA GLU A 643 -11.54 -44.13 -23.02
C GLU A 643 -10.86 -43.84 -24.37
N GLU A 644 -11.49 -43.07 -25.26
CA GLU A 644 -10.96 -42.73 -26.60
C GLU A 644 -9.95 -41.57 -26.61
N VAL A 645 -10.06 -40.64 -25.65
CA VAL A 645 -9.12 -39.50 -25.53
C VAL A 645 -7.74 -39.96 -25.03
N TYR A 646 -7.68 -41.13 -24.37
CA TYR A 646 -6.46 -41.80 -23.93
C TYR A 646 -5.86 -42.67 -25.03
#